data_AF-A0A9E5AS14-F1
#
_entry.id   AF-A0A9E5AS14-F1
#
_cell.length_a   1.000
_cell.length_b   1.000
_cell.length_c   1.000
_cell.angle_alpha   90.00
_cell.angle_beta   90.00
_cell.angle_gamma   90.00
#
_symmetry.space_group_name_H-M   'P 1'
#
loop_
_entity.id
_entity.type
_entity.pdbx_description
1 polymer ?
#
loop_
_entity_poly.entity_id
_entity_poly.type
_entity_poly.pdbx_seq_one_letter_code
_entity_poly.pdbx_strand_id
1 'polypeptide(L)'
;MKTRLSLFVLLFLLILIGCRASVVIEDAEPSNEQSLIDCNVGKVLFPTLKEEEFNHLYQNRDFLTDGNHLGRDIKLPEGRPIYPVACGTLRVYRPASGYGTLVAVVEHRLEKPKRVRNGIGSEVEVTGFLSIYGHLRPTHDLNGKDPLPIKAGDSVSPDTMLGYVENDAKNGDGAEHLHFGIRLQSMSDAAKVDMNWFRGYDTTPSQRRWFASPAEFLTTLMTSDILVRSHPAGTLLQNRSDLNQIWMVGPDLALHKLSPDDVWDDHLVGRYIIVPTEELSCYANGSPYTRELTDTRVIKFDDAPAVYEIRDQPEPKRYAFISEEAFSSWGWESWQIVVRPANERPFYLAHYLDRGLRRMRDGTLVKGRGQSETCIVSNGQRLPIFNWPTFVALGYQTDDVIEVDPSVLNAVTYPRGPMLTPQTIAQCLHHPSGPVIDLGTPDFSMPRDLGVSQDLAVPKDLNLPMAPSTDLAASPKDLGVPIKDMAAPVPGMPEVCNGADDDGNGQIDEIFLCPLGKHGANCVTVCGANGYRVCQAPNCDWSLNCHPFTETCDNTIDDDCDGKVDCADADCLASPACQKPVDMGMNQPPGIRYEFRVLDQPFVWQANEPYVLYDEGWQAVNCQNTGSTKMEAMANHWYRCDAKVAIDPFVGNFFSKAHPDWGFKGNLATIGNFPQHCTPTPSVEWRLTNLPKNQLFFSGSVDQLPCVTFGPYDFHSLPAYE
;
A
#
# COMPACT_ATOMS: atom_id res chain seq x y z
N MET A 1 -53.80 -73.97 -44.32
CA MET A 1 -53.70 -73.65 -45.76
C MET A 1 -52.56 -72.67 -45.96
N LYS A 2 -51.53 -73.07 -46.73
CA LYS A 2 -50.50 -72.28 -47.46
C LYS A 2 -49.70 -71.22 -46.65
N THR A 3 -48.38 -71.19 -46.54
CA THR A 3 -47.28 -71.75 -47.35
C THR A 3 -45.98 -71.70 -46.52
N ARG A 4 -45.07 -72.66 -46.74
CA ARG A 4 -43.72 -72.77 -46.14
C ARG A 4 -42.77 -71.70 -46.71
N LEU A 5 -41.70 -71.34 -45.99
CA LEU A 5 -40.29 -71.70 -46.28
C LEU A 5 -39.29 -70.67 -45.68
N SER A 6 -38.32 -71.17 -44.87
CA SER A 6 -36.94 -70.67 -44.67
C SER A 6 -36.69 -69.22 -44.16
N LEU A 7 -35.66 -68.86 -43.39
CA LEU A 7 -34.55 -69.51 -42.68
C LEU A 7 -33.83 -68.34 -41.94
N PHE A 8 -33.45 -68.54 -40.67
CA PHE A 8 -32.27 -67.96 -39.99
C PHE A 8 -32.00 -66.43 -39.97
N VAL A 9 -31.77 -65.92 -38.74
CA VAL A 9 -30.88 -64.77 -38.40
C VAL A 9 -31.36 -63.38 -38.84
N LEU A 10 -32.16 -62.72 -37.99
CA LEU A 10 -32.08 -61.29 -37.60
C LEU A 10 -33.36 -60.91 -36.83
N LEU A 11 -33.38 -60.98 -35.49
CA LEU A 11 -34.18 -60.10 -34.61
C LEU A 11 -33.93 -60.43 -33.12
N PHE A 12 -32.70 -60.20 -32.65
CA PHE A 12 -32.40 -60.07 -31.22
C PHE A 12 -31.79 -58.68 -31.02
N LEU A 13 -32.59 -57.65 -31.31
CA LEU A 13 -32.22 -56.25 -31.09
C LEU A 13 -33.52 -55.43 -31.05
N LEU A 14 -34.09 -55.21 -29.86
CA LEU A 14 -35.02 -54.10 -29.52
C LEU A 14 -35.70 -54.28 -28.15
N ILE A 15 -34.97 -54.40 -27.04
CA ILE A 15 -35.45 -53.96 -25.71
C ILE A 15 -34.24 -53.53 -24.87
N LEU A 16 -34.11 -52.21 -24.63
CA LEU A 16 -33.32 -51.47 -23.61
C LEU A 16 -32.67 -50.21 -24.23
N ILE A 17 -33.48 -49.20 -24.54
CA ILE A 17 -32.99 -47.82 -24.69
C ILE A 17 -33.93 -46.94 -23.87
N GLY A 18 -33.43 -46.46 -22.74
CA GLY A 18 -34.09 -45.53 -21.85
C GLY A 18 -33.05 -44.68 -21.13
N CYS A 19 -32.82 -43.49 -21.69
CA CYS A 19 -32.13 -42.31 -21.13
C CYS A 19 -30.75 -42.51 -20.45
N ARG A 20 -29.67 -42.43 -21.24
CA ARG A 20 -28.49 -41.65 -20.83
C ARG A 20 -28.59 -40.29 -21.53
N ALA A 21 -28.91 -39.25 -20.77
CA ALA A 21 -28.63 -37.89 -21.22
C ALA A 21 -27.10 -37.71 -21.10
N SER A 22 -26.39 -37.91 -22.20
CA SER A 22 -25.00 -37.46 -22.31
C SER A 22 -25.03 -35.94 -22.34
N VAL A 23 -24.62 -35.30 -21.25
CA VAL A 23 -24.31 -33.86 -21.24
C VAL A 23 -23.18 -33.66 -22.24
N VAL A 24 -23.45 -32.92 -23.33
CA VAL A 24 -22.43 -32.48 -24.27
C VAL A 24 -21.60 -31.42 -23.56
N ILE A 25 -20.34 -31.72 -23.30
CA ILE A 25 -19.35 -30.79 -22.76
C ILE A 25 -18.73 -30.10 -23.97
N GLU A 26 -19.16 -28.87 -24.27
CA GLU A 26 -18.54 -28.04 -25.32
C GLU A 26 -17.26 -27.38 -24.77
N ASP A 27 -16.12 -28.05 -24.95
CA ASP A 27 -14.82 -27.38 -24.92
C ASP A 27 -14.57 -26.76 -26.31
N ALA A 28 -13.85 -25.63 -26.40
CA ALA A 28 -13.56 -25.02 -27.70
C ALA A 28 -12.69 -25.98 -28.55
N GLU A 29 -13.22 -26.43 -29.70
CA GLU A 29 -12.44 -27.20 -30.67
C GLU A 29 -11.26 -26.36 -31.21
N PRO A 30 -10.14 -26.98 -31.63
CA PRO A 30 -9.06 -26.29 -32.32
C PRO A 30 -9.54 -25.82 -33.70
N SER A 31 -10.18 -24.64 -33.74
CA SER A 31 -10.63 -24.04 -35.00
C SER A 31 -9.45 -23.44 -35.76
N ASN A 32 -9.45 -23.64 -37.08
CA ASN A 32 -8.52 -23.06 -38.04
C ASN A 32 -8.29 -21.56 -37.78
N GLU A 33 -7.01 -21.18 -37.87
CA GLU A 33 -6.47 -19.82 -37.83
C GLU A 33 -7.26 -18.86 -38.73
N GLN A 34 -8.28 -18.19 -38.22
CA GLN A 34 -8.76 -16.94 -38.80
C GLN A 34 -9.68 -16.20 -37.81
N SER A 35 -9.27 -14.97 -37.47
CA SER A 35 -10.00 -13.98 -36.67
C SER A 35 -9.89 -14.09 -35.14
N LEU A 36 -8.68 -13.99 -34.59
CA LEU A 36 -8.48 -13.72 -33.16
C LEU A 36 -7.38 -12.66 -33.01
N ILE A 37 -7.59 -11.69 -32.12
CA ILE A 37 -6.57 -10.72 -31.72
C ILE A 37 -5.32 -11.52 -31.31
N ASP A 38 -4.20 -11.28 -32.01
CA ASP A 38 -2.91 -11.92 -31.71
C ASP A 38 -2.36 -11.33 -30.41
N CYS A 39 -2.96 -11.72 -29.28
CA CYS A 39 -2.58 -11.17 -27.98
C CYS A 39 -1.36 -11.93 -27.45
N ASN A 40 -0.20 -11.33 -27.64
CA ASN A 40 1.00 -11.71 -26.92
C ASN A 40 1.00 -11.01 -25.55
N VAL A 41 1.37 -11.73 -24.50
CA VAL A 41 1.39 -11.23 -23.12
C VAL A 41 2.44 -10.13 -22.99
N GLY A 42 1.99 -8.86 -23.02
CA GLY A 42 2.80 -7.67 -22.74
C GLY A 42 2.55 -7.02 -21.37
N LYS A 43 1.47 -7.43 -20.69
CA LYS A 43 1.12 -7.02 -19.30
C LYS A 43 0.66 -8.25 -18.55
N VAL A 44 1.24 -8.46 -17.36
CA VAL A 44 0.85 -9.50 -16.41
C VAL A 44 0.36 -8.83 -15.14
N LEU A 45 -0.78 -9.30 -14.63
CA LEU A 45 -1.36 -8.94 -13.35
C LEU A 45 -1.50 -10.20 -12.51
N PHE A 46 -1.67 -10.02 -11.19
CA PHE A 46 -2.25 -11.06 -10.38
C PHE A 46 -3.71 -11.31 -10.82
N PRO A 47 -4.29 -12.49 -10.55
CA PRO A 47 -5.69 -12.78 -10.88
C PRO A 47 -6.68 -11.84 -10.17
N THR A 48 -6.16 -11.09 -9.20
CA THR A 48 -6.77 -9.96 -8.49
C THR A 48 -5.98 -8.68 -8.82
N LEU A 49 -6.63 -7.51 -8.72
CA LEU A 49 -5.96 -6.22 -8.96
C LEU A 49 -4.92 -5.85 -7.88
N LYS A 50 -4.80 -6.63 -6.80
CA LYS A 50 -3.91 -6.38 -5.66
C LYS A 50 -3.06 -7.61 -5.34
N GLU A 51 -1.75 -7.43 -5.25
CA GLU A 51 -0.76 -8.47 -4.89
C GLU A 51 -0.92 -8.98 -3.45
N GLU A 52 -1.21 -8.07 -2.50
CA GLU A 52 -1.49 -8.42 -1.09
C GLU A 52 -2.58 -9.50 -0.98
N GLU A 53 -3.67 -9.37 -1.74
CA GLU A 53 -4.76 -10.34 -1.77
C GLU A 53 -4.29 -11.70 -2.31
N PHE A 54 -3.41 -11.72 -3.31
CA PHE A 54 -2.85 -12.95 -3.88
C PHE A 54 -1.99 -13.72 -2.87
N ASN A 55 -1.38 -13.02 -1.92
CA ASN A 55 -0.56 -13.60 -0.88
C ASN A 55 -1.36 -14.19 0.29
N HIS A 56 -2.65 -13.86 0.42
CA HIS A 56 -3.52 -14.40 1.46
C HIS A 56 -4.02 -15.80 1.10
N LEU A 57 -3.40 -16.83 1.66
CA LEU A 57 -3.72 -18.23 1.36
C LEU A 57 -4.92 -18.76 2.15
N TYR A 58 -5.79 -19.51 1.47
CA TYR A 58 -6.82 -20.33 2.12
C TYR A 58 -6.16 -21.56 2.74
N GLN A 59 -6.23 -21.70 4.07
CA GLN A 59 -5.67 -22.84 4.82
C GLN A 59 -4.18 -23.13 4.53
N ASN A 60 -3.39 -22.12 4.14
CA ASN A 60 -1.99 -22.29 3.69
C ASN A 60 -1.83 -23.23 2.47
N ARG A 61 -2.89 -23.44 1.68
CA ARG A 61 -2.90 -24.32 0.51
C ARG A 61 -2.26 -23.67 -0.70
N ASP A 62 -0.94 -23.63 -0.68
CA ASP A 62 -0.11 -23.21 -1.82
C ASP A 62 0.23 -24.40 -2.74
N PHE A 63 0.97 -24.13 -3.80
CA PHE A 63 1.39 -25.13 -4.78
C PHE A 63 2.22 -26.25 -4.13
N LEU A 64 1.71 -27.48 -4.23
CA LEU A 64 2.29 -28.69 -3.66
C LEU A 64 2.49 -28.70 -2.15
N THR A 65 1.94 -27.73 -1.39
CA THR A 65 2.06 -27.69 0.08
C THR A 65 1.53 -28.97 0.72
N ASP A 66 0.37 -29.46 0.25
CA ASP A 66 -0.24 -30.71 0.74
C ASP A 66 0.27 -31.95 -0.02
N GLY A 67 1.36 -31.79 -0.78
CA GLY A 67 2.00 -32.85 -1.53
C GLY A 67 1.33 -33.20 -2.86
N ASN A 68 0.11 -32.76 -3.16
CA ASN A 68 -0.57 -33.02 -4.45
C ASN A 68 -1.35 -31.83 -5.01
N HIS A 69 -1.41 -30.68 -4.35
CA HIS A 69 -2.17 -29.53 -4.81
C HIS A 69 -1.50 -28.84 -6.02
N LEU A 70 -2.21 -28.70 -7.15
CA LEU A 70 -1.68 -28.18 -8.44
C LEU A 70 -2.13 -26.73 -8.73
N GLY A 71 -2.13 -25.91 -7.69
CA GLY A 71 -2.43 -24.49 -7.79
C GLY A 71 -2.17 -23.79 -6.46
N ARG A 72 -2.72 -22.59 -6.32
CA ARG A 72 -2.71 -21.78 -5.11
C ARG A 72 -4.15 -21.43 -4.76
N ASP A 73 -4.55 -21.72 -3.53
CA ASP A 73 -5.88 -21.35 -3.05
C ASP A 73 -5.79 -20.01 -2.33
N ILE A 74 -6.36 -18.97 -2.95
CA ILE A 74 -6.31 -17.58 -2.50
C ILE A 74 -7.59 -17.30 -1.71
N LYS A 75 -7.45 -16.94 -0.43
CA LYS A 75 -8.57 -16.64 0.46
C LYS A 75 -9.22 -15.33 0.05
N LEU A 76 -10.36 -15.43 -0.63
CA LEU A 76 -11.12 -14.29 -1.12
C LEU A 76 -12.57 -14.42 -0.66
N PRO A 77 -13.22 -13.31 -0.30
CA PRO A 77 -14.62 -13.34 0.09
C PRO A 77 -15.51 -13.72 -1.10
N GLU A 78 -16.68 -14.28 -0.79
CA GLU A 78 -17.74 -14.50 -1.76
C GLU A 78 -18.02 -13.25 -2.61
N GLY A 79 -18.27 -13.43 -3.90
CA GLY A 79 -18.65 -12.32 -4.78
C GLY A 79 -17.47 -11.44 -5.22
N ARG A 80 -16.23 -11.74 -4.81
CA ARG A 80 -15.04 -11.02 -5.31
C ARG A 80 -14.89 -11.23 -6.82
N PRO A 81 -14.81 -10.16 -7.64
CA PRO A 81 -14.59 -10.29 -9.08
C PRO A 81 -13.16 -10.75 -9.39
N ILE A 82 -13.04 -11.69 -10.33
CA ILE A 82 -11.76 -12.29 -10.77
C ILE A 82 -11.46 -11.91 -12.22
N TYR A 83 -10.21 -11.58 -12.48
CA TYR A 83 -9.69 -11.13 -13.77
C TYR A 83 -8.55 -12.05 -14.23
N PRO A 84 -8.31 -12.21 -15.54
CA PRO A 84 -7.22 -13.04 -16.01
C PRO A 84 -5.88 -12.34 -15.77
N VAL A 85 -4.85 -13.14 -15.48
CA VAL A 85 -3.48 -12.63 -15.26
C VAL A 85 -2.89 -11.93 -16.48
N ALA A 86 -3.37 -12.25 -17.67
CA ALA A 86 -2.95 -11.60 -18.91
C ALA A 86 -4.04 -11.76 -19.96
N CYS A 87 -3.88 -11.12 -21.11
CA CYS A 87 -4.74 -11.40 -22.23
C CYS A 87 -4.57 -12.84 -22.75
N GLY A 88 -5.60 -13.39 -23.38
CA GLY A 88 -5.55 -14.75 -23.90
C GLY A 88 -6.85 -15.20 -24.54
N THR A 89 -6.95 -16.50 -24.83
CA THR A 89 -8.16 -17.15 -25.34
C THR A 89 -8.78 -18.00 -24.24
N LEU A 90 -10.06 -17.79 -23.93
CA LEU A 90 -10.77 -18.59 -22.95
C LEU A 90 -11.07 -19.99 -23.54
N ARG A 91 -10.45 -21.03 -23.00
CA ARG A 91 -10.56 -22.42 -23.50
C ARG A 91 -11.62 -23.24 -22.80
N VAL A 92 -11.82 -23.01 -21.51
CA VAL A 92 -12.84 -23.69 -20.69
C VAL A 92 -13.61 -22.63 -19.94
N TYR A 93 -14.94 -22.72 -19.96
CA TYR A 93 -15.82 -21.85 -19.20
C TYR A 93 -17.13 -22.58 -18.87
N ARG A 94 -17.08 -23.42 -17.83
CA ARG A 94 -18.18 -24.34 -17.47
C ARG A 94 -18.02 -24.91 -16.05
N PRO A 95 -19.04 -25.58 -15.49
CA PRO A 95 -18.87 -26.38 -14.29
C PRO A 95 -17.86 -27.53 -14.50
N ALA A 96 -17.13 -27.87 -13.44
CA ALA A 96 -16.21 -29.00 -13.43
C ALA A 96 -16.09 -29.61 -12.02
N SER A 97 -15.94 -30.93 -11.97
CA SER A 97 -15.74 -31.64 -10.70
C SER A 97 -14.50 -31.13 -9.99
N GLY A 98 -14.64 -30.77 -8.70
CA GLY A 98 -13.57 -30.19 -7.89
C GLY A 98 -13.37 -28.68 -8.06
N TYR A 99 -14.14 -28.00 -8.93
CA TYR A 99 -14.10 -26.54 -9.10
C TYR A 99 -15.46 -25.85 -8.89
N GLY A 100 -16.50 -26.63 -8.58
CA GLY A 100 -17.85 -26.12 -8.35
C GLY A 100 -18.56 -25.70 -9.64
N THR A 101 -19.27 -24.58 -9.55
CA THR A 101 -20.20 -24.09 -10.58
C THR A 101 -19.53 -23.50 -11.81
N LEU A 102 -18.28 -23.05 -11.71
CA LEU A 102 -17.55 -22.51 -12.84
C LEU A 102 -16.03 -22.65 -12.64
N VAL A 103 -15.38 -23.20 -13.66
CA VAL A 103 -13.94 -23.04 -13.91
C VAL A 103 -13.75 -22.26 -15.21
N ALA A 104 -12.84 -21.29 -15.17
CA ALA A 104 -12.33 -20.60 -16.34
C ALA A 104 -10.89 -21.07 -16.61
N VAL A 105 -10.56 -21.40 -17.86
CA VAL A 105 -9.17 -21.71 -18.24
C VAL A 105 -8.78 -20.85 -19.43
N VAL A 106 -7.77 -20.00 -19.26
CA VAL A 106 -7.32 -19.06 -20.29
C VAL A 106 -5.97 -19.51 -20.83
N GLU A 107 -5.86 -19.59 -22.15
CA GLU A 107 -4.61 -19.86 -22.85
C GLU A 107 -3.93 -18.56 -23.26
N HIS A 108 -2.66 -18.45 -22.90
CA HIS A 108 -1.82 -17.28 -23.11
C HIS A 108 -0.65 -17.60 -24.04
N ARG A 109 -0.29 -16.64 -24.88
CA ARG A 109 0.88 -16.70 -25.74
C ARG A 109 1.92 -15.69 -25.27
N LEU A 110 3.14 -16.13 -25.04
CA LEU A 110 4.23 -15.24 -24.64
C LEU A 110 4.87 -14.58 -25.86
N GLU A 111 5.27 -13.31 -25.73
CA GLU A 111 6.04 -12.62 -26.78
C GLU A 111 7.38 -13.31 -27.07
N LYS A 112 8.01 -13.86 -26.03
CA LYS A 112 9.28 -14.58 -26.09
C LYS A 112 9.21 -15.82 -25.21
N PRO A 113 9.97 -16.89 -25.54
CA PRO A 113 10.09 -18.04 -24.67
C PRO A 113 10.62 -17.62 -23.29
N LYS A 114 10.05 -18.19 -22.22
CA LYS A 114 10.47 -17.97 -20.84
C LYS A 114 10.95 -19.27 -20.21
N ARG A 115 12.06 -19.22 -19.47
CA ARG A 115 12.53 -20.35 -18.67
C ARG A 115 11.87 -20.28 -17.30
N VAL A 116 11.21 -21.37 -16.91
CA VAL A 116 10.43 -21.47 -15.67
C VAL A 116 10.68 -22.80 -14.98
N ARG A 117 10.55 -22.81 -13.66
CA ARG A 117 10.63 -24.02 -12.84
C ARG A 117 9.27 -24.73 -12.82
N ASN A 118 9.26 -26.03 -13.16
CA ASN A 118 8.06 -26.86 -13.07
C ASN A 118 7.90 -27.55 -11.70
N GLY A 119 6.78 -28.24 -11.48
CA GLY A 119 6.45 -28.90 -10.22
C GLY A 119 7.28 -30.14 -9.86
N ILE A 120 8.27 -30.52 -10.68
CA ILE A 120 9.30 -31.50 -10.31
C ILE A 120 10.68 -30.85 -10.10
N GLY A 121 10.75 -29.52 -10.09
CA GLY A 121 11.96 -28.73 -9.88
C GLY A 121 12.88 -28.60 -11.09
N SER A 122 12.42 -28.98 -12.29
CA SER A 122 13.19 -28.85 -13.54
C SER A 122 12.91 -27.51 -14.23
N GLU A 123 13.95 -26.88 -14.76
CA GLU A 123 13.84 -25.69 -15.60
C GLU A 123 13.39 -26.08 -17.02
N VAL A 124 12.29 -25.51 -17.49
CA VAL A 124 11.72 -25.75 -18.81
C VAL A 124 11.48 -24.44 -19.54
N GLU A 125 11.58 -24.46 -20.87
CA GLU A 125 11.25 -23.31 -21.70
C GLU A 125 9.80 -23.39 -22.17
N VAL A 126 9.05 -22.31 -22.00
CA VAL A 126 7.64 -22.21 -22.40
C VAL A 126 7.42 -21.04 -23.34
N THR A 127 6.60 -21.24 -24.38
CA THR A 127 6.18 -20.21 -25.34
C THR A 127 4.75 -19.73 -25.09
N GLY A 128 4.04 -20.38 -24.17
CA GLY A 128 2.67 -20.11 -23.78
C GLY A 128 2.32 -20.95 -22.56
N PHE A 129 1.19 -20.63 -21.93
CA PHE A 129 0.74 -21.30 -20.71
C PHE A 129 -0.78 -21.21 -20.59
N LEU A 130 -1.36 -22.04 -19.72
CA LEU A 130 -2.76 -21.95 -19.30
C LEU A 130 -2.81 -21.44 -17.86
N SER A 131 -3.70 -20.48 -17.61
CA SER A 131 -4.11 -20.13 -16.26
C SER A 131 -5.50 -20.69 -15.97
N ILE A 132 -5.67 -21.26 -14.78
CA ILE A 132 -6.87 -22.01 -14.36
C ILE A 132 -7.46 -21.28 -13.15
N TYR A 133 -8.73 -20.89 -13.24
CA TYR A 133 -9.46 -20.16 -12.19
C TYR A 133 -10.67 -21.00 -11.79
N GLY A 134 -10.59 -21.65 -10.62
CA GLY A 134 -11.65 -22.49 -10.06
C GLY A 134 -12.50 -21.78 -9.03
N HIS A 135 -13.58 -22.43 -8.61
CA HIS A 135 -14.46 -21.97 -7.52
C HIS A 135 -15.17 -20.65 -7.85
N LEU A 136 -15.56 -20.48 -9.11
CA LEU A 136 -16.23 -19.26 -9.58
C LEU A 136 -17.74 -19.48 -9.78
N ARG A 137 -18.43 -18.36 -9.97
CA ARG A 137 -19.76 -18.27 -10.58
C ARG A 137 -19.81 -17.20 -11.67
N PRO A 138 -20.67 -17.37 -12.70
CA PRO A 138 -20.80 -16.42 -13.79
C PRO A 138 -21.73 -15.24 -13.46
N THR A 139 -22.36 -15.21 -12.28
CA THR A 139 -23.33 -14.18 -11.89
C THR A 139 -22.86 -13.44 -10.65
N HIS A 140 -23.11 -12.13 -10.58
CA HIS A 140 -22.80 -11.34 -9.37
C HIS A 140 -23.55 -11.89 -8.15
N ASP A 141 -24.87 -12.09 -8.32
CA ASP A 141 -25.74 -12.61 -7.28
C ASP A 141 -25.81 -14.15 -7.29
N LEU A 142 -25.94 -14.76 -6.11
CA LEU A 142 -26.00 -16.21 -5.87
C LEU A 142 -27.09 -16.95 -6.67
N ASN A 143 -28.17 -16.24 -7.00
CA ASN A 143 -29.31 -16.75 -7.77
C ASN A 143 -29.59 -15.87 -9.00
N GLY A 144 -28.60 -15.10 -9.44
CA GLY A 144 -28.69 -14.25 -10.61
C GLY A 144 -29.04 -15.06 -11.85
N LYS A 145 -29.86 -14.49 -12.75
CA LYS A 145 -30.23 -15.12 -14.03
C LYS A 145 -29.45 -14.57 -15.22
N ASP A 146 -28.66 -13.52 -14.99
CA ASP A 146 -27.91 -12.81 -16.02
C ASP A 146 -26.42 -13.12 -15.87
N PRO A 147 -25.93 -14.21 -16.49
CA PRO A 147 -24.51 -14.54 -16.47
C PRO A 147 -23.69 -13.51 -17.26
N LEU A 148 -22.41 -13.39 -16.90
CA LEU A 148 -21.43 -12.61 -17.67
C LEU A 148 -21.48 -13.03 -19.16
N PRO A 149 -21.44 -12.08 -20.11
CA PRO A 149 -21.59 -12.35 -21.53
C PRO A 149 -20.28 -12.88 -22.16
N ILE A 150 -19.73 -13.94 -21.58
CA ILE A 150 -18.47 -14.56 -21.98
C ILE A 150 -18.65 -16.08 -22.13
N LYS A 151 -17.97 -16.68 -23.12
CA LYS A 151 -18.00 -18.12 -23.39
C LYS A 151 -16.64 -18.63 -23.86
N ALA A 152 -16.46 -19.95 -23.82
CA ALA A 152 -15.28 -20.59 -24.40
C ALA A 152 -15.13 -20.21 -25.89
N GLY A 153 -13.90 -19.90 -26.29
CA GLY A 153 -13.54 -19.34 -27.59
C GLY A 153 -13.33 -17.82 -27.59
N ASP A 154 -13.87 -17.09 -26.61
CA ASP A 154 -13.73 -15.63 -26.57
C ASP A 154 -12.29 -15.20 -26.22
N SER A 155 -11.86 -14.07 -26.78
CA SER A 155 -10.62 -13.40 -26.35
C SER A 155 -10.86 -12.59 -25.09
N VAL A 156 -9.93 -12.66 -24.14
CA VAL A 156 -9.98 -11.93 -22.87
C VAL A 156 -8.78 -10.99 -22.73
N SER A 157 -8.97 -9.89 -22.01
CA SER A 157 -7.93 -8.95 -21.60
C SER A 157 -7.84 -8.92 -20.06
N PRO A 158 -6.79 -8.35 -19.45
CA PRO A 158 -6.71 -8.19 -18.00
C PRO A 158 -7.88 -7.43 -17.37
N ASP A 159 -8.65 -6.66 -18.15
CA ASP A 159 -9.84 -5.94 -17.67
C ASP A 159 -11.14 -6.73 -17.86
N THR A 160 -11.07 -7.91 -18.50
CA THR A 160 -12.21 -8.78 -18.73
C THR A 160 -12.52 -9.60 -17.47
N MET A 161 -13.67 -9.38 -16.85
CA MET A 161 -14.09 -10.16 -15.70
C MET A 161 -14.43 -11.60 -16.09
N LEU A 162 -13.79 -12.58 -15.44
CA LEU A 162 -14.04 -14.00 -15.67
C LEU A 162 -15.20 -14.54 -14.85
N GLY A 163 -15.44 -13.98 -13.66
CA GLY A 163 -16.46 -14.46 -12.74
C GLY A 163 -16.29 -13.87 -11.36
N TYR A 164 -17.09 -14.38 -10.43
CA TYR A 164 -17.06 -14.01 -9.02
C TYR A 164 -16.71 -15.24 -8.18
N VAL A 165 -15.98 -15.07 -7.08
CA VAL A 165 -15.73 -16.15 -6.12
C VAL A 165 -17.06 -16.72 -5.61
N GLU A 166 -17.22 -18.04 -5.70
CA GLU A 166 -18.44 -18.72 -5.31
C GLU A 166 -18.50 -18.97 -3.79
N ASN A 167 -19.71 -19.18 -3.27
CA ASN A 167 -19.94 -19.50 -1.87
C ASN A 167 -19.54 -20.93 -1.49
N ASP A 168 -19.26 -21.14 -0.20
CA ASP A 168 -18.89 -22.45 0.38
C ASP A 168 -19.84 -23.59 -0.06
N ALA A 169 -21.14 -23.31 -0.09
CA ALA A 169 -22.14 -24.32 -0.45
C ALA A 169 -22.07 -24.82 -1.90
N LYS A 170 -21.50 -24.05 -2.84
CA LYS A 170 -21.50 -24.36 -4.29
C LYS A 170 -20.11 -24.32 -4.95
N ASN A 171 -19.08 -23.88 -4.24
CA ASN A 171 -17.72 -23.79 -4.78
C ASN A 171 -17.10 -25.17 -5.04
N GLY A 172 -17.58 -26.24 -4.39
CA GLY A 172 -17.13 -27.61 -4.61
C GLY A 172 -15.86 -28.04 -3.86
N ASP A 173 -15.24 -27.18 -3.03
CA ASP A 173 -14.15 -27.51 -2.10
C ASP A 173 -14.03 -26.42 -1.02
N GLY A 174 -14.24 -26.76 0.25
CA GLY A 174 -13.98 -25.85 1.39
C GLY A 174 -14.71 -24.49 1.39
N ALA A 175 -14.30 -23.59 2.28
CA ALA A 175 -14.87 -22.24 2.36
C ALA A 175 -14.46 -21.37 1.15
N GLU A 176 -15.00 -20.16 1.06
CA GLU A 176 -14.81 -19.26 -0.09
C GLU A 176 -13.32 -18.97 -0.37
N HIS A 177 -12.90 -19.30 -1.59
CA HIS A 177 -11.56 -19.04 -2.10
C HIS A 177 -11.52 -19.13 -3.62
N LEU A 178 -10.45 -18.60 -4.22
CA LEU A 178 -10.10 -18.81 -5.63
C LEU A 178 -9.03 -19.90 -5.72
N HIS A 179 -9.27 -20.96 -6.49
CA HIS A 179 -8.19 -21.86 -6.89
C HIS A 179 -7.53 -21.32 -8.15
N PHE A 180 -6.22 -21.03 -8.08
CA PHE A 180 -5.44 -20.50 -9.19
C PHE A 180 -4.30 -21.44 -9.60
N GLY A 181 -4.38 -22.02 -10.80
CA GLY A 181 -3.39 -22.97 -11.31
C GLY A 181 -2.65 -22.49 -12.55
N ILE A 182 -1.39 -22.90 -12.72
CA ILE A 182 -0.59 -22.63 -13.93
C ILE A 182 -0.17 -23.95 -14.57
N ARG A 183 -0.55 -24.14 -15.85
CA ARG A 183 -0.11 -25.26 -16.68
C ARG A 183 0.79 -24.78 -17.82
N LEU A 184 1.91 -25.48 -18.02
CA LEU A 184 3.03 -25.12 -18.89
C LEU A 184 2.90 -25.65 -20.33
N GLN A 185 1.68 -25.92 -20.79
CA GLN A 185 1.39 -26.47 -22.11
C GLN A 185 0.28 -25.68 -22.78
N SER A 186 0.21 -25.74 -24.11
CA SER A 186 -1.02 -25.37 -24.83
C SER A 186 -2.17 -26.28 -24.44
N MET A 187 -3.43 -25.84 -24.59
CA MET A 187 -4.60 -26.71 -24.38
C MET A 187 -4.51 -27.96 -25.26
N SER A 188 -4.09 -27.78 -26.51
CA SER A 188 -3.95 -28.88 -27.47
C SER A 188 -2.92 -29.93 -27.06
N ASP A 189 -1.80 -29.52 -26.46
CA ASP A 189 -0.76 -30.44 -26.01
C ASP A 189 -1.09 -31.05 -24.65
N ALA A 190 -1.77 -30.29 -23.81
CA ALA A 190 -2.28 -30.73 -22.52
C ALA A 190 -3.29 -31.89 -22.70
N ALA A 191 -4.26 -31.73 -23.61
CA ALA A 191 -5.28 -32.73 -23.89
C ALA A 191 -4.73 -34.04 -24.49
N LYS A 192 -3.57 -34.01 -25.17
CA LYS A 192 -2.92 -35.21 -25.74
C LYS A 192 -2.33 -36.13 -24.67
N VAL A 193 -1.87 -35.56 -23.55
CA VAL A 193 -1.11 -36.30 -22.52
C VAL A 193 -1.90 -36.51 -21.24
N ASP A 194 -3.04 -35.83 -21.09
CA ASP A 194 -3.80 -35.78 -19.86
C ASP A 194 -5.31 -35.60 -20.12
N MET A 195 -6.11 -36.60 -19.73
CA MET A 195 -7.57 -36.55 -19.86
C MET A 195 -8.25 -35.53 -18.93
N ASN A 196 -7.65 -35.17 -17.78
CA ASN A 196 -8.15 -34.10 -16.91
C ASN A 196 -7.12 -32.97 -16.84
N TRP A 197 -6.76 -32.43 -18.00
CA TRP A 197 -5.61 -31.55 -18.18
C TRP A 197 -5.64 -30.21 -17.43
N PHE A 198 -6.77 -29.80 -16.86
CA PHE A 198 -6.87 -28.62 -16.00
C PHE A 198 -7.21 -29.00 -14.54
N ARG A 199 -6.82 -30.21 -14.10
CA ARG A 199 -7.03 -30.69 -12.71
C ARG A 199 -6.34 -29.80 -11.65
N GLY A 200 -6.97 -29.69 -10.48
CA GLY A 200 -6.43 -28.97 -9.32
C GLY A 200 -5.61 -29.84 -8.38
N TYR A 201 -5.64 -31.17 -8.54
CA TYR A 201 -4.88 -32.11 -7.73
C TYR A 201 -4.11 -33.11 -8.59
N ASP A 202 -2.86 -33.35 -8.21
CA ASP A 202 -2.00 -34.36 -8.81
C ASP A 202 -2.49 -35.76 -8.44
N THR A 203 -2.39 -36.66 -9.41
CA THR A 203 -2.84 -38.06 -9.31
C THR A 203 -1.81 -38.96 -9.96
N THR A 204 -1.95 -40.28 -9.82
CA THR A 204 -1.06 -41.24 -10.49
C THR A 204 -1.62 -41.58 -11.88
N PRO A 205 -0.86 -41.41 -12.99
CA PRO A 205 0.53 -40.95 -13.06
C PRO A 205 0.67 -39.42 -12.91
N SER A 206 1.68 -39.00 -12.14
CA SER A 206 1.91 -37.59 -11.79
C SER A 206 2.07 -36.71 -13.01
N GLN A 207 1.46 -35.52 -12.97
CA GLN A 207 1.53 -34.50 -14.02
C GLN A 207 2.28 -33.24 -13.57
N ARG A 208 2.92 -33.23 -12.39
CA ARG A 208 3.63 -32.06 -11.85
C ARG A 208 4.63 -31.41 -12.81
N ARG A 209 5.23 -32.21 -13.71
CA ARG A 209 6.15 -31.70 -14.74
C ARG A 209 5.53 -30.68 -15.69
N TRP A 210 4.20 -30.66 -15.79
CA TRP A 210 3.42 -29.76 -16.64
C TRP A 210 2.77 -28.60 -15.88
N PHE A 211 2.98 -28.49 -14.57
CA PHE A 211 2.46 -27.41 -13.74
C PHE A 211 3.62 -26.63 -13.10
N ALA A 212 3.36 -25.40 -12.69
CA ALA A 212 4.31 -24.56 -11.96
C ALA A 212 3.65 -23.89 -10.75
N SER A 213 4.46 -23.48 -9.79
CA SER A 213 4.00 -22.60 -8.70
C SER A 213 3.46 -21.30 -9.31
N PRO A 214 2.20 -20.92 -9.06
CA PRO A 214 1.66 -19.68 -9.59
C PRO A 214 2.44 -18.44 -9.16
N ALA A 215 2.88 -18.38 -7.90
CA ALA A 215 3.67 -17.27 -7.38
C ALA A 215 5.02 -17.16 -8.09
N GLU A 216 5.80 -18.25 -8.15
CA GLU A 216 7.11 -18.24 -8.83
C GLU A 216 6.98 -17.95 -10.32
N PHE A 217 5.95 -18.51 -10.96
CA PHE A 217 5.72 -18.33 -12.39
C PHE A 217 5.34 -16.90 -12.74
N LEU A 218 4.39 -16.29 -12.02
CA LEU A 218 4.01 -14.89 -12.25
C LEU A 218 5.17 -13.96 -11.96
N THR A 219 5.94 -14.17 -10.89
CA THR A 219 7.18 -13.43 -10.64
C THR A 219 8.13 -13.56 -11.82
N THR A 220 8.31 -14.76 -12.37
CA THR A 220 9.18 -14.99 -13.54
C THR A 220 8.67 -14.27 -14.81
N LEU A 221 7.36 -14.20 -15.01
CA LEU A 221 6.78 -13.46 -16.14
C LEU A 221 6.86 -11.94 -15.96
N MET A 222 6.72 -11.46 -14.72
CA MET A 222 6.84 -10.05 -14.36
C MET A 222 8.30 -9.59 -14.38
N THR A 223 9.25 -10.48 -14.06
CA THR A 223 10.68 -10.24 -14.30
C THR A 223 10.94 -10.27 -15.79
N SER A 224 11.00 -9.09 -16.36
CA SER A 224 11.49 -8.90 -17.72
C SER A 224 12.94 -9.39 -17.87
N ASP A 225 13.36 -9.71 -19.11
CA ASP A 225 14.79 -9.85 -19.45
C ASP A 225 15.50 -8.47 -19.47
N ILE A 226 14.97 -7.48 -18.73
CA ILE A 226 15.59 -6.18 -18.59
C ILE A 226 16.84 -6.38 -17.74
N LEU A 227 17.97 -6.16 -18.39
CA LEU A 227 19.25 -6.10 -17.75
C LEU A 227 19.31 -4.83 -16.89
N VAL A 228 19.50 -4.99 -15.59
CA VAL A 228 19.76 -3.88 -14.68
C VAL A 228 21.25 -3.88 -14.34
N ARG A 229 21.85 -2.69 -14.45
CA ARG A 229 23.24 -2.39 -14.16
C ARG A 229 23.40 -1.10 -13.38
N SER A 230 22.33 -0.35 -13.22
CA SER A 230 22.28 0.87 -12.44
C SER A 230 20.91 1.12 -11.82
N HIS A 231 20.95 1.53 -10.57
CA HIS A 231 19.90 2.09 -9.75
C HIS A 231 20.17 3.57 -9.43
N PRO A 232 19.13 4.37 -9.18
CA PRO A 232 19.26 5.76 -8.74
C PRO A 232 19.93 5.92 -7.37
N ALA A 233 20.46 7.12 -7.11
CA ALA A 233 20.99 7.50 -5.80
C ALA A 233 19.93 7.38 -4.69
N GLY A 234 20.38 7.01 -3.49
CA GLY A 234 19.53 6.67 -2.34
C GLY A 234 19.06 5.21 -2.31
N THR A 235 19.30 4.44 -3.38
CA THR A 235 18.96 3.01 -3.39
C THR A 235 19.94 2.20 -2.55
N LEU A 236 19.42 1.29 -1.70
CA LEU A 236 20.21 0.31 -0.95
C LEU A 236 20.32 -0.99 -1.72
N LEU A 237 21.55 -1.46 -1.92
CA LEU A 237 21.87 -2.68 -2.63
C LEU A 237 22.54 -3.68 -1.69
N GLN A 238 22.06 -4.93 -1.71
CA GLN A 238 22.63 -6.04 -0.94
C GLN A 238 23.14 -7.11 -1.90
N ASN A 239 24.36 -7.58 -1.68
CA ASN A 239 24.96 -8.60 -2.54
C ASN A 239 24.29 -9.97 -2.32
N ARG A 240 23.73 -10.55 -3.38
CA ARG A 240 23.11 -11.88 -3.37
C ARG A 240 24.07 -13.00 -2.93
N SER A 241 25.36 -12.87 -3.21
CA SER A 241 26.37 -13.88 -2.87
C SER A 241 26.93 -13.73 -1.46
N ASP A 242 26.78 -12.56 -0.84
CA ASP A 242 27.21 -12.25 0.52
C ASP A 242 26.29 -11.20 1.13
N LEU A 243 25.25 -11.67 1.82
CA LEU A 243 24.20 -10.82 2.38
C LEU A 243 24.71 -9.84 3.46
N ASN A 244 25.94 -10.00 3.95
CA ASN A 244 26.55 -9.03 4.87
C ASN A 244 27.11 -7.79 4.16
N GLN A 245 27.12 -7.77 2.83
CA GLN A 245 27.60 -6.64 2.05
C GLN A 245 26.43 -5.78 1.59
N ILE A 246 26.27 -4.65 2.26
CA ILE A 246 25.24 -3.65 1.98
C ILE A 246 25.92 -2.36 1.52
N TRP A 247 25.36 -1.77 0.47
CA TRP A 247 25.84 -0.56 -0.16
C TRP A 247 24.69 0.42 -0.37
N MET A 248 24.98 1.71 -0.33
CA MET A 248 24.07 2.76 -0.78
C MET A 248 24.64 3.37 -2.05
N VAL A 249 23.80 3.55 -3.05
CA VAL A 249 24.14 4.33 -4.23
C VAL A 249 24.19 5.81 -3.83
N GLY A 250 25.37 6.40 -3.88
CA GLY A 250 25.59 7.80 -3.53
C GLY A 250 25.08 8.78 -4.60
N PRO A 251 25.00 10.07 -4.27
CA PRO A 251 24.66 11.12 -5.23
C PRO A 251 25.69 11.26 -6.35
N ASP A 252 26.93 10.84 -6.09
CA ASP A 252 28.04 10.72 -7.04
C ASP A 252 27.97 9.46 -7.92
N LEU A 253 26.91 8.65 -7.75
CA LEU A 253 26.72 7.36 -8.41
C LEU A 253 27.85 6.35 -8.12
N ALA A 254 28.49 6.46 -6.96
CA ALA A 254 29.39 5.43 -6.43
C ALA A 254 28.68 4.57 -5.37
N LEU A 255 29.22 3.38 -5.10
CA LEU A 255 28.74 2.56 -3.99
C LEU A 255 29.47 2.94 -2.70
N HIS A 256 28.71 3.34 -1.69
CA HIS A 256 29.21 3.59 -0.34
C HIS A 256 28.87 2.42 0.56
N LYS A 257 29.88 1.78 1.15
CA LYS A 257 29.68 0.60 1.99
C LYS A 257 29.07 0.98 3.33
N LEU A 258 28.06 0.24 3.77
CA LEU A 258 27.42 0.38 5.07
C LEU A 258 27.91 -0.70 6.03
N SER A 259 28.11 -0.32 7.29
CA SER A 259 28.19 -1.25 8.42
C SER A 259 26.79 -1.57 8.96
N PRO A 260 26.61 -2.65 9.74
CA PRO A 260 25.34 -2.94 10.41
C PRO A 260 24.82 -1.79 11.28
N ASP A 261 25.72 -1.09 11.97
CA ASP A 261 25.36 0.06 12.81
C ASP A 261 24.86 1.23 11.96
N ASP A 262 25.42 1.44 10.76
CA ASP A 262 24.92 2.48 9.85
C ASP A 262 23.50 2.17 9.38
N VAL A 263 23.19 0.90 9.10
CA VAL A 263 21.84 0.51 8.68
C VAL A 263 20.82 0.78 9.79
N TRP A 264 21.21 0.50 11.04
CA TRP A 264 20.34 0.71 12.19
C TRP A 264 20.17 2.19 12.54
N ASP A 265 21.28 2.90 12.76
CA ASP A 265 21.29 4.28 13.27
C ASP A 265 20.69 5.27 12.27
N ASP A 266 20.68 4.94 10.98
CA ASP A 266 20.08 5.75 9.93
C ASP A 266 18.70 5.25 9.47
N HIS A 267 18.09 4.30 10.20
CA HIS A 267 16.74 3.79 9.96
C HIS A 267 16.54 3.19 8.54
N LEU A 268 17.50 2.38 8.08
CA LEU A 268 17.56 1.84 6.73
C LEU A 268 17.14 0.36 6.63
N VAL A 269 16.70 -0.22 7.75
CA VAL A 269 16.35 -1.65 7.86
C VAL A 269 15.20 -2.01 6.90
N GLY A 270 15.32 -3.16 6.24
CA GLY A 270 14.26 -3.74 5.39
C GLY A 270 14.17 -3.18 3.97
N ARG A 271 14.91 -2.14 3.62
CA ARG A 271 14.78 -1.41 2.33
C ARG A 271 15.80 -1.82 1.26
N TYR A 272 16.34 -3.04 1.35
CA TYR A 272 17.46 -3.49 0.51
C TYR A 272 17.00 -4.25 -0.75
N ILE A 273 17.64 -3.95 -1.87
CA ILE A 273 17.45 -4.65 -3.14
C ILE A 273 18.56 -5.68 -3.31
N ILE A 274 18.17 -6.95 -3.47
CA ILE A 274 19.12 -8.07 -3.58
C ILE A 274 19.62 -8.23 -5.02
N VAL A 275 20.84 -7.78 -5.27
CA VAL A 275 21.45 -7.73 -6.61
C VAL A 275 22.62 -8.71 -6.75
N PRO A 276 22.89 -9.22 -7.97
CA PRO A 276 24.05 -10.08 -8.23
C PRO A 276 25.37 -9.28 -8.23
N THR A 277 26.49 -9.96 -8.03
CA THR A 277 27.82 -9.32 -7.97
C THR A 277 28.18 -8.57 -9.26
N GLU A 278 27.71 -9.06 -10.41
CA GLU A 278 27.93 -8.45 -11.72
C GLU A 278 27.30 -7.06 -11.82
N GLU A 279 26.15 -6.85 -11.18
CA GLU A 279 25.49 -5.54 -11.15
C GLU A 279 26.23 -4.55 -10.26
N LEU A 280 26.69 -4.99 -9.08
CA LEU A 280 27.54 -4.17 -8.20
C LEU A 280 28.85 -3.77 -8.89
N SER A 281 29.39 -4.61 -9.77
CA SER A 281 30.62 -4.32 -10.52
C SER A 281 30.50 -3.17 -11.52
N CYS A 282 29.28 -2.71 -11.81
CA CYS A 282 29.02 -1.55 -12.67
C CYS A 282 29.17 -0.19 -11.97
N TYR A 283 29.57 -0.19 -10.71
CA TYR A 283 29.79 1.02 -9.94
C TYR A 283 31.26 1.19 -9.54
N ALA A 284 31.67 2.45 -9.37
CA ALA A 284 32.90 2.75 -8.67
C ALA A 284 32.70 2.57 -7.15
N ASN A 285 33.76 2.18 -6.44
CA ASN A 285 33.74 2.18 -4.97
C ASN A 285 33.91 3.62 -4.46
N GLY A 286 32.92 4.09 -3.72
CA GLY A 286 32.97 5.36 -3.01
C GLY A 286 33.70 5.24 -1.66
N SER A 287 33.77 6.35 -0.94
CA SER A 287 34.16 6.33 0.48
C SER A 287 33.17 5.51 1.31
N PRO A 288 33.52 5.07 2.53
CA PRO A 288 32.55 4.52 3.46
C PRO A 288 31.34 5.45 3.62
N TYR A 289 30.16 4.87 3.85
CA TYR A 289 28.93 5.63 4.05
C TYR A 289 29.06 6.58 5.24
N THR A 290 28.50 7.78 5.10
CA THR A 290 28.43 8.77 6.17
C THR A 290 26.98 8.90 6.62
N ARG A 291 26.71 8.53 7.87
CA ARG A 291 25.39 8.58 8.50
C ARG A 291 24.73 9.95 8.37
N GLU A 292 23.51 9.97 7.86
CA GLU A 292 22.71 11.17 7.72
C GLU A 292 22.01 11.55 9.02
N LEU A 293 21.69 10.61 9.91
CA LEU A 293 20.92 10.84 11.14
C LEU A 293 21.75 10.87 12.44
N THR A 294 23.08 10.89 12.35
CA THR A 294 23.97 11.03 13.52
C THR A 294 23.52 12.18 14.45
N ASP A 295 23.39 11.88 15.75
CA ASP A 295 22.99 12.81 16.82
C ASP A 295 21.71 13.62 16.50
N THR A 296 20.78 13.01 15.75
CA THR A 296 19.53 13.64 15.34
C THR A 296 18.38 13.15 16.20
N ARG A 297 17.46 14.06 16.53
CA ARG A 297 16.19 13.74 17.19
C ARG A 297 15.02 14.45 16.51
N VAL A 298 13.82 13.97 16.77
CA VAL A 298 12.59 14.61 16.30
C VAL A 298 11.79 15.16 17.48
N ILE A 299 11.26 16.37 17.32
CA ILE A 299 10.46 17.04 18.36
C ILE A 299 9.18 17.63 17.77
N LYS A 300 8.18 17.86 18.61
CA LYS A 300 7.02 18.72 18.31
C LYS A 300 6.66 19.58 19.52
N PHE A 301 5.88 20.64 19.32
CA PHE A 301 5.33 21.44 20.40
C PHE A 301 3.86 21.08 20.63
N ASP A 302 3.38 21.15 21.87
CA ASP A 302 2.00 20.78 22.21
C ASP A 302 0.92 21.71 21.60
N ASP A 303 1.32 22.91 21.16
CA ASP A 303 0.47 23.88 20.45
C ASP A 303 0.61 23.86 18.92
N ALA A 304 1.37 22.92 18.34
CA ALA A 304 1.59 22.89 16.89
C ALA A 304 1.78 21.49 16.31
N PRO A 305 1.21 21.23 15.12
CA PRO A 305 1.35 19.94 14.45
C PRO A 305 2.74 19.74 13.81
N ALA A 306 3.55 20.79 13.67
CA ALA A 306 4.84 20.72 13.00
C ALA A 306 5.85 19.86 13.78
N VAL A 307 6.45 18.88 13.08
CA VAL A 307 7.54 18.05 13.60
C VAL A 307 8.87 18.58 13.07
N TYR A 308 9.83 18.76 13.98
CA TYR A 308 11.15 19.27 13.65
C TYR A 308 12.22 18.19 13.81
N GLU A 309 13.05 18.01 12.79
CA GLU A 309 14.34 17.32 12.90
C GLU A 309 15.34 18.28 13.53
N ILE A 310 15.96 17.89 14.65
CA ILE A 310 16.93 18.69 15.39
C ILE A 310 18.25 17.95 15.44
N ARG A 311 19.33 18.66 15.12
CA ARG A 311 20.70 18.18 15.30
C ARG A 311 21.48 19.18 16.14
N ASP A 312 22.16 18.69 17.18
CA ASP A 312 22.95 19.55 18.07
C ASP A 312 24.39 19.77 17.58
N GLN A 313 24.97 18.81 16.85
CA GLN A 313 26.37 18.81 16.45
C GLN A 313 26.56 18.32 15.00
N PRO A 314 27.63 18.74 14.30
CA PRO A 314 28.64 19.72 14.71
C PRO A 314 28.14 21.18 14.63
N GLU A 315 27.02 21.43 13.94
CA GLU A 315 26.35 22.73 13.88
C GLU A 315 24.90 22.54 14.33
N PRO A 316 24.43 23.25 15.37
CA PRO A 316 23.03 23.23 15.78
C PRO A 316 22.12 23.69 14.64
N LYS A 317 21.33 22.77 14.10
CA LYS A 317 20.44 23.04 12.96
C LYS A 317 19.13 22.30 13.09
N ARG A 318 18.12 22.81 12.39
CA ARG A 318 16.79 22.23 12.35
C ARG A 318 16.23 22.17 10.93
N TYR A 319 15.37 21.19 10.70
CA TYR A 319 14.45 21.13 9.56
C TYR A 319 13.02 20.93 10.07
N ALA A 320 12.03 21.42 9.34
CA ALA A 320 10.63 21.08 9.60
C ALA A 320 10.15 20.06 8.57
N PHE A 321 9.61 18.92 8.99
CA PHE A 321 9.02 17.97 8.06
C PHE A 321 7.82 18.59 7.34
N ILE A 322 7.81 18.48 6.01
CA ILE A 322 6.75 19.09 5.20
C ILE A 322 5.43 18.30 5.27
N SER A 323 5.50 17.00 5.55
CA SER A 323 4.35 16.12 5.71
C SER A 323 4.71 14.89 6.54
N GLU A 324 3.68 14.13 6.95
CA GLU A 324 3.86 12.83 7.63
C GLU A 324 4.57 11.82 6.71
N GLU A 325 4.26 11.82 5.42
CA GLU A 325 4.90 10.92 4.46
C GLU A 325 6.38 11.23 4.28
N ALA A 326 6.75 12.52 4.32
CA ALA A 326 8.16 12.89 4.40
C ALA A 326 8.78 12.36 5.69
N PHE A 327 8.15 12.53 6.85
CA PHE A 327 8.63 12.00 8.13
C PHE A 327 8.87 10.47 8.09
N SER A 328 7.89 9.69 7.63
CA SER A 328 8.01 8.23 7.50
C SER A 328 9.04 7.80 6.46
N SER A 329 9.24 8.56 5.38
CA SER A 329 10.27 8.25 4.38
C SER A 329 11.69 8.26 4.95
N TRP A 330 11.94 9.04 6.01
CA TRP A 330 13.21 9.04 6.76
C TRP A 330 13.31 7.92 7.81
N GLY A 331 12.30 7.06 7.91
CA GLY A 331 12.26 5.93 8.83
C GLY A 331 11.97 6.35 10.28
N TRP A 332 11.50 7.56 10.51
CA TRP A 332 11.05 7.99 11.84
C TRP A 332 9.67 7.45 12.17
N GLU A 333 9.46 7.16 13.46
CA GLU A 333 8.20 6.71 14.02
C GLU A 333 7.66 7.70 15.04
N SER A 334 6.32 7.82 15.14
CA SER A 334 5.66 8.87 15.94
C SER A 334 6.02 8.84 17.42
N TRP A 335 6.36 7.67 17.99
CA TRP A 335 6.78 7.55 19.39
C TRP A 335 8.17 8.13 19.67
N GLN A 336 9.01 8.30 18.64
CA GLN A 336 10.31 8.94 18.76
C GLN A 336 10.20 10.46 18.89
N ILE A 337 9.01 11.03 18.64
CA ILE A 337 8.76 12.46 18.71
C ILE A 337 8.70 12.92 20.16
N VAL A 338 9.68 13.74 20.54
CA VAL A 338 9.69 14.39 21.87
C VAL A 338 8.74 15.59 21.86
N VAL A 339 7.69 15.53 22.67
CA VAL A 339 6.75 16.65 22.85
C VAL A 339 7.32 17.69 23.81
N ARG A 340 7.27 18.96 23.40
CA ARG A 340 7.78 20.13 24.14
C ARG A 340 6.63 21.09 24.47
N PRO A 341 6.67 21.80 25.61
CA PRO A 341 5.68 22.83 25.92
C PRO A 341 5.72 24.03 24.95
N ALA A 342 4.56 24.56 24.57
CA ALA A 342 4.38 25.70 23.67
C ALA A 342 5.22 26.92 24.03
N ASN A 343 5.34 27.21 25.33
CA ASN A 343 6.07 28.36 25.85
C ASN A 343 7.59 28.29 25.62
N GLU A 344 8.16 27.09 25.37
CA GLU A 344 9.56 26.92 25.04
C GLU A 344 9.86 27.22 23.55
N ARG A 345 8.84 27.16 22.68
CA ARG A 345 9.00 27.16 21.22
C ARG A 345 9.85 28.30 20.65
N PRO A 346 9.63 29.59 21.00
CA PRO A 346 10.39 30.68 20.40
C PRO A 346 11.88 30.62 20.75
N PHE A 347 12.21 30.31 22.01
CA PHE A 347 13.59 30.26 22.49
C PHE A 347 14.31 28.99 22.06
N TYR A 348 13.60 27.85 22.05
CA TYR A 348 14.15 26.57 21.64
C TYR A 348 14.52 26.61 20.16
N LEU A 349 13.59 27.01 19.28
CA LEU A 349 13.84 27.03 17.85
C LEU A 349 14.89 28.08 17.43
N ALA A 350 15.00 29.21 18.15
CA ALA A 350 16.02 30.23 17.90
C ALA A 350 17.45 29.74 18.14
N HIS A 351 17.64 28.66 18.90
CA HIS A 351 18.96 28.05 19.13
C HIS A 351 19.50 27.29 17.90
N TYR A 352 18.62 26.89 16.98
CA TYR A 352 18.96 26.03 15.86
C TYR A 352 18.84 26.77 14.54
N LEU A 353 19.88 26.70 13.70
CA LEU A 353 19.85 27.25 12.36
C LEU A 353 18.76 26.57 11.53
N ASP A 354 17.79 27.35 11.06
CA ASP A 354 16.71 26.85 10.21
C ASP A 354 17.25 26.53 8.81
N ARG A 355 17.19 25.25 8.43
CA ARG A 355 17.59 24.74 7.12
C ARG A 355 16.38 24.48 6.19
N GLY A 356 15.18 24.89 6.60
CA GLY A 356 13.97 24.81 5.81
C GLY A 356 13.23 23.48 5.95
N LEU A 357 12.55 23.09 4.88
CA LEU A 357 11.65 21.94 4.89
C LEU A 357 12.39 20.63 4.62
N ARG A 358 12.10 19.62 5.44
CA ARG A 358 12.53 18.24 5.24
C ARG A 358 11.54 17.54 4.33
N ARG A 359 11.99 17.24 3.12
CA ARG A 359 11.26 16.52 2.07
C ARG A 359 11.53 15.02 2.15
N MET A 360 10.89 14.24 1.29
CA MET A 360 11.14 12.79 1.23
C MET A 360 12.62 12.46 1.00
N ARG A 361 13.09 11.39 1.67
CA ARG A 361 14.46 10.90 1.55
C ARG A 361 14.73 10.34 0.16
N ASP A 362 15.95 10.48 -0.34
CA ASP A 362 16.39 9.77 -1.54
C ASP A 362 16.24 8.26 -1.34
N GLY A 363 15.88 7.54 -2.41
CA GLY A 363 15.50 6.13 -2.37
C GLY A 363 14.00 5.87 -2.14
N THR A 364 13.23 6.89 -1.76
CA THR A 364 11.79 6.72 -1.47
C THR A 364 10.99 6.47 -2.75
N LEU A 365 10.21 5.40 -2.77
CA LEU A 365 9.23 5.13 -3.81
C LEU A 365 7.93 5.88 -3.50
N VAL A 366 7.37 6.55 -4.50
CA VAL A 366 6.24 7.45 -4.32
C VAL A 366 5.34 7.48 -5.56
N LYS A 367 4.03 7.61 -5.34
CA LYS A 367 3.06 7.91 -6.40
C LYS A 367 1.98 8.87 -5.93
N GLY A 368 1.33 9.55 -6.87
CA GLY A 368 0.11 10.29 -6.59
C GLY A 368 -1.07 9.33 -6.35
N ARG A 369 -1.91 9.60 -5.36
CA ARG A 369 -3.11 8.81 -5.09
C ARG A 369 -4.00 8.75 -6.34
N GLY A 370 -4.38 7.54 -6.75
CA GLY A 370 -5.16 7.31 -7.97
C GLY A 370 -4.38 7.46 -9.29
N GLN A 371 -3.09 7.80 -9.26
CA GLN A 371 -2.22 7.81 -10.44
C GLN A 371 -1.50 6.48 -10.61
N SER A 372 -1.20 6.12 -11.86
CA SER A 372 -0.44 4.93 -12.21
C SER A 372 1.07 5.16 -12.30
N GLU A 373 1.52 6.42 -12.36
CA GLU A 373 2.95 6.76 -12.45
C GLU A 373 3.61 6.60 -11.06
N THR A 374 4.40 5.55 -10.90
CA THR A 374 5.27 5.36 -9.74
C THR A 374 6.66 5.95 -10.01
N CYS A 375 7.25 6.57 -9.00
CA CYS A 375 8.53 7.22 -9.07
C CYS A 375 9.44 6.86 -7.91
N ILE A 376 10.72 7.12 -8.08
CA ILE A 376 11.72 7.13 -6.99
C ILE A 376 12.25 8.55 -6.78
N VAL A 377 12.37 8.97 -5.52
CA VAL A 377 13.05 10.20 -5.13
C VAL A 377 14.55 9.98 -5.18
N SER A 378 15.27 10.81 -5.93
CA SER A 378 16.72 10.67 -6.08
C SER A 378 17.36 12.00 -6.49
N ASN A 379 18.41 12.41 -5.79
CA ASN A 379 19.22 13.59 -6.09
C ASN A 379 18.38 14.87 -6.30
N GLY A 380 17.39 15.10 -5.43
CA GLY A 380 16.55 16.29 -5.50
C GLY A 380 15.61 16.32 -6.71
N GLN A 381 15.26 15.15 -7.27
CA GLN A 381 14.26 14.97 -8.32
C GLN A 381 13.37 13.76 -8.01
N ARG A 382 12.17 13.74 -8.59
CA ARG A 382 11.29 12.56 -8.62
C ARG A 382 11.40 11.89 -10.00
N LEU A 383 12.03 10.73 -10.08
CA LEU A 383 12.29 10.00 -11.33
C LEU A 383 11.14 9.01 -11.64
N PRO A 384 10.35 9.22 -12.70
CA PRO A 384 9.30 8.29 -13.12
C PRO A 384 9.84 6.95 -13.60
N ILE A 385 9.14 5.86 -13.30
CA ILE A 385 9.48 4.53 -13.77
C ILE A 385 8.60 4.20 -14.99
N PHE A 386 9.23 3.85 -16.10
CA PHE A 386 8.56 3.75 -17.41
C PHE A 386 7.36 2.80 -17.43
N ASN A 387 7.51 1.61 -16.84
CA ASN A 387 6.45 0.61 -16.78
C ASN A 387 6.66 -0.38 -15.64
N TRP A 388 5.64 -1.20 -15.38
CA TRP A 388 5.65 -2.22 -14.33
C TRP A 388 6.81 -3.24 -14.46
N PRO A 389 7.15 -3.76 -15.66
CA PRO A 389 8.32 -4.62 -15.80
C PRO A 389 9.65 -3.95 -15.39
N THR A 390 9.81 -2.65 -15.66
CA THR A 390 10.99 -1.88 -15.22
C THR A 390 11.01 -1.73 -13.69
N PHE A 391 9.86 -1.48 -13.08
CA PHE A 391 9.70 -1.41 -11.62
C PHE A 391 10.14 -2.72 -10.94
N VAL A 392 9.63 -3.85 -11.41
CA VAL A 392 9.97 -5.18 -10.88
C VAL A 392 11.42 -5.54 -11.19
N ALA A 393 11.94 -5.21 -12.37
CA ALA A 393 13.34 -5.47 -12.73
C ALA A 393 14.32 -4.72 -11.81
N LEU A 394 13.99 -3.48 -11.42
CA LEU A 394 14.73 -2.70 -10.43
C LEU A 394 14.63 -3.28 -9.00
N GLY A 395 13.84 -4.34 -8.78
CA GLY A 395 13.70 -5.01 -7.49
C GLY A 395 12.85 -4.25 -6.47
N TYR A 396 12.05 -3.29 -6.92
CA TYR A 396 11.12 -2.54 -6.08
C TYR A 396 9.86 -3.34 -5.74
N GLN A 397 9.27 -3.07 -4.58
CA GLN A 397 8.06 -3.72 -4.09
C GLN A 397 6.92 -2.71 -3.94
N THR A 398 5.67 -3.15 -4.11
CA THR A 398 4.50 -2.27 -3.94
C THR A 398 4.39 -1.70 -2.54
N ASP A 399 4.76 -2.50 -1.55
CA ASP A 399 4.58 -2.19 -0.13
C ASP A 399 5.48 -1.03 0.31
N ASP A 400 6.55 -0.77 -0.47
CA ASP A 400 7.46 0.35 -0.27
C ASP A 400 6.97 1.66 -0.93
N VAL A 401 5.89 1.63 -1.72
CA VAL A 401 5.40 2.79 -2.47
C VAL A 401 4.49 3.65 -1.58
N ILE A 402 4.96 4.86 -1.27
CA ILE A 402 4.18 5.83 -0.51
C ILE A 402 3.21 6.57 -1.44
N GLU A 403 1.92 6.58 -1.09
CA GLU A 403 0.91 7.37 -1.80
C GLU A 403 0.72 8.74 -1.18
N VAL A 404 0.81 9.80 -1.99
CA VAL A 404 0.56 11.19 -1.56
C VAL A 404 -0.52 11.84 -2.42
N ASP A 405 -1.12 12.93 -1.92
CA ASP A 405 -2.02 13.73 -2.76
C ASP A 405 -1.25 14.27 -3.99
N PRO A 406 -1.76 14.06 -5.23
CA PRO A 406 -1.13 14.56 -6.44
C PRO A 406 -0.79 16.06 -6.42
N SER A 407 -1.59 16.90 -5.75
CA SER A 407 -1.40 18.35 -5.72
C SER A 407 -0.15 18.78 -4.94
N VAL A 408 0.31 17.95 -3.99
CA VAL A 408 1.47 18.26 -3.12
C VAL A 408 2.72 17.47 -3.51
N LEU A 409 2.63 16.58 -4.51
CA LEU A 409 3.69 15.64 -4.88
C LEU A 409 5.04 16.34 -5.10
N ASN A 410 5.09 17.43 -5.87
CA ASN A 410 6.34 18.19 -6.10
C ASN A 410 6.88 18.91 -4.85
N ALA A 411 6.00 19.26 -3.91
CA ALA A 411 6.38 19.94 -2.67
C ALA A 411 7.00 18.94 -1.69
N VAL A 412 6.35 17.79 -1.51
CA VAL A 412 6.75 16.73 -0.57
C VAL A 412 7.96 15.94 -1.09
N THR A 413 8.06 15.76 -2.40
CA THR A 413 9.20 15.13 -3.08
C THR A 413 10.09 16.22 -3.68
N TYR A 414 10.18 16.30 -5.00
CA TYR A 414 10.93 17.27 -5.76
C TYR A 414 10.30 17.40 -7.16
N PRO A 415 10.73 18.36 -7.99
CA PRO A 415 10.29 18.42 -9.39
C PRO A 415 10.51 17.08 -10.11
N ARG A 416 9.61 16.78 -11.05
CA ARG A 416 9.69 15.60 -11.89
C ARG A 416 10.98 15.62 -12.72
N GLY A 417 11.78 14.58 -12.60
CA GLY A 417 13.03 14.38 -13.34
C GLY A 417 12.86 13.48 -14.57
N PRO A 418 13.98 13.01 -15.16
CA PRO A 418 13.97 12.08 -16.29
C PRO A 418 13.37 10.72 -15.90
N MET A 419 12.75 10.06 -16.88
CA MET A 419 12.14 8.75 -16.70
C MET A 419 13.18 7.63 -16.77
N LEU A 420 13.09 6.70 -15.83
CA LEU A 420 13.85 5.45 -15.80
C LEU A 420 13.23 4.48 -16.80
N THR A 421 13.99 4.15 -17.84
CA THR A 421 13.60 3.21 -18.89
C THR A 421 14.50 1.97 -18.84
N PRO A 422 14.09 0.85 -19.48
CA PRO A 422 14.96 -0.31 -19.62
C PRO A 422 16.34 0.02 -20.19
N GLN A 423 16.43 1.02 -21.08
CA GLN A 423 17.68 1.41 -21.73
C GLN A 423 18.57 2.23 -20.80
N THR A 424 18.01 3.05 -19.91
CA THR A 424 18.82 3.84 -18.98
C THR A 424 19.39 2.97 -17.87
N ILE A 425 18.58 2.06 -17.31
CA ILE A 425 19.00 1.21 -16.18
C ILE A 425 19.93 0.06 -16.60
N ALA A 426 19.98 -0.27 -17.89
CA ALA A 426 20.90 -1.24 -18.46
C ALA A 426 22.32 -0.70 -18.68
N GLN A 427 22.55 0.61 -18.45
CA GLN A 427 23.86 1.21 -18.63
C GLN A 427 24.73 1.00 -17.40
N CYS A 428 25.99 0.64 -17.63
CA CYS A 428 27.00 0.47 -16.60
C CYS A 428 27.63 1.83 -16.32
N LEU A 429 27.63 2.27 -15.07
CA LEU A 429 28.08 3.62 -14.69
C LEU A 429 29.60 3.72 -14.56
N HIS A 430 30.26 2.59 -14.29
CA HIS A 430 31.69 2.44 -14.23
C HIS A 430 32.13 1.27 -15.12
N HIS A 431 33.02 1.53 -16.08
CA HIS A 431 33.69 0.49 -16.85
C HIS A 431 35.09 0.25 -16.28
N PRO A 432 35.49 -1.00 -15.98
CA PRO A 432 36.87 -1.34 -15.59
C PRO A 432 37.94 -0.99 -16.65
N SER A 433 37.56 -0.48 -17.83
CA SER A 433 38.45 -0.14 -18.94
C SER A 433 37.81 0.82 -19.97
N GLY A 434 37.44 2.06 -19.59
CA GLY A 434 36.99 3.08 -20.57
C GLY A 434 36.43 4.36 -19.95
N PRO A 435 36.38 5.49 -20.69
CA PRO A 435 36.21 6.82 -20.10
C PRO A 435 34.82 7.02 -19.49
N VAL A 436 34.80 7.77 -18.39
CA VAL A 436 33.61 8.19 -17.64
C VAL A 436 32.67 8.97 -18.56
N ILE A 437 31.39 8.60 -18.60
CA ILE A 437 30.35 9.41 -19.22
C ILE A 437 29.86 10.40 -18.15
N ASP A 438 30.15 11.68 -18.36
CA ASP A 438 29.65 12.80 -17.57
C ASP A 438 28.16 13.00 -17.84
N LEU A 439 27.30 12.54 -16.94
CA LEU A 439 25.89 12.94 -16.89
C LEU A 439 25.77 14.24 -16.08
N GLY A 440 26.36 15.32 -16.62
CA GLY A 440 26.18 16.72 -16.22
C GLY A 440 25.93 16.97 -14.73
N THR A 441 26.99 17.22 -13.97
CA THR A 441 26.88 17.84 -12.64
C THR A 441 26.29 19.26 -12.74
N PRO A 442 25.28 19.64 -11.94
CA PRO A 442 25.03 21.05 -11.64
C PRO A 442 26.05 21.51 -10.59
N ASP A 443 26.75 22.60 -10.91
CA ASP A 443 27.69 23.30 -10.03
C ASP A 443 26.99 23.71 -8.72
N PHE A 444 27.34 23.04 -7.63
CA PHE A 444 26.99 23.44 -6.26
C PHE A 444 27.91 24.57 -5.79
N SER A 445 27.74 25.75 -6.35
CA SER A 445 28.21 27.00 -5.74
C SER A 445 27.00 27.86 -5.38
N MET A 446 26.71 27.93 -4.08
CA MET A 446 25.72 28.86 -3.52
C MET A 446 26.09 30.31 -3.85
N PRO A 447 25.16 31.16 -4.29
CA PRO A 447 25.31 32.60 -4.10
C PRO A 447 24.60 33.04 -2.82
N ARG A 448 25.37 33.67 -1.95
CA ARG A 448 24.92 34.54 -0.86
C ARG A 448 24.25 35.80 -1.43
N ASP A 449 23.38 36.39 -0.62
CA ASP A 449 22.71 37.69 -0.79
C ASP A 449 23.51 38.77 -1.55
N LEU A 450 22.78 39.62 -2.30
CA LEU A 450 22.59 41.05 -1.98
C LEU A 450 22.04 41.84 -3.19
N GLY A 451 21.08 42.73 -2.91
CA GLY A 451 21.28 44.16 -3.23
C GLY A 451 20.83 44.71 -4.58
N VAL A 452 19.89 45.65 -4.48
CA VAL A 452 19.58 46.77 -5.39
C VAL A 452 20.78 47.36 -6.15
N SER A 453 20.66 47.57 -7.47
CA SER A 453 20.72 48.89 -8.15
C SER A 453 21.23 48.85 -9.60
N GLN A 454 20.53 49.60 -10.46
CA GLN A 454 21.01 50.47 -11.56
C GLN A 454 21.92 49.97 -12.70
N ASP A 455 21.40 50.27 -13.90
CA ASP A 455 22.07 50.94 -15.03
C ASP A 455 22.98 50.18 -16.01
N LEU A 456 22.60 50.37 -17.29
CA LEU A 456 23.43 50.64 -18.48
C LEU A 456 24.32 49.50 -19.02
N ALA A 457 23.94 48.93 -20.18
CA ALA A 457 24.44 49.37 -21.49
C ALA A 457 24.14 48.35 -22.61
N VAL A 458 23.69 48.90 -23.75
CA VAL A 458 23.40 48.26 -25.05
C VAL A 458 24.70 48.09 -25.86
N PRO A 459 24.78 47.11 -26.78
CA PRO A 459 24.92 47.43 -28.23
C PRO A 459 23.96 46.60 -29.12
N LYS A 460 23.15 47.18 -30.04
CA LYS A 460 23.46 47.59 -31.45
C LYS A 460 23.94 46.41 -32.32
N ASP A 461 23.33 46.01 -33.43
CA ASP A 461 22.49 46.63 -34.48
C ASP A 461 21.57 45.53 -35.12
N LEU A 462 20.41 45.77 -35.76
CA LEU A 462 20.28 46.25 -37.16
C LEU A 462 18.79 46.57 -37.53
N ASN A 463 18.54 47.82 -37.95
CA ASN A 463 17.56 48.34 -38.94
C ASN A 463 16.04 47.99 -38.96
N LEU A 464 15.22 48.89 -38.37
CA LEU A 464 14.26 49.90 -38.96
C LEU A 464 13.50 49.63 -40.30
N PRO A 465 12.27 50.18 -40.53
CA PRO A 465 11.77 51.54 -40.13
C PRO A 465 10.35 51.60 -39.47
N MET A 466 10.07 52.45 -38.44
CA MET A 466 9.62 53.87 -38.43
C MET A 466 8.36 54.18 -39.29
N ALA A 467 7.29 54.89 -38.92
CA ALA A 467 6.67 55.57 -37.75
C ALA A 467 5.31 56.18 -38.28
N PRO A 468 4.54 57.12 -37.66
CA PRO A 468 4.46 57.67 -36.29
C PRO A 468 2.98 57.77 -35.73
N SER A 469 2.74 57.72 -34.41
CA SER A 469 2.49 58.83 -33.43
C SER A 469 1.05 59.37 -33.25
N THR A 470 0.80 59.77 -32.00
CA THR A 470 -0.01 60.91 -31.48
C THR A 470 -1.44 60.67 -30.94
N ASP A 471 -1.51 60.74 -29.61
CA ASP A 471 -2.22 61.74 -28.80
C ASP A 471 -3.74 61.76 -28.60
N LEU A 472 -4.05 61.90 -27.30
CA LEU A 472 -5.05 62.76 -26.67
C LEU A 472 -6.51 62.28 -26.58
N ALA A 473 -6.84 62.00 -25.32
CA ALA A 473 -8.12 62.22 -24.67
C ALA A 473 -9.02 63.29 -25.31
N ALA A 474 -10.25 62.88 -25.65
CA ALA A 474 -11.42 63.75 -25.61
C ALA A 474 -12.69 62.90 -25.49
N SER A 475 -13.38 63.04 -24.36
CA SER A 475 -14.79 62.67 -24.23
C SER A 475 -15.64 63.63 -25.08
N PRO A 476 -16.71 63.13 -25.72
CA PRO A 476 -17.99 63.82 -25.55
C PRO A 476 -19.11 62.83 -25.20
N LYS A 477 -19.79 63.14 -24.10
CA LYS A 477 -21.18 62.74 -23.85
C LYS A 477 -22.06 63.39 -24.92
N ASP A 478 -22.80 62.58 -25.66
CA ASP A 478 -24.12 62.95 -26.14
C ASP A 478 -25.10 61.77 -25.99
N LEU A 479 -26.29 62.14 -25.56
CA LEU A 479 -27.35 61.32 -24.97
C LEU A 479 -28.15 60.52 -26.01
N GLY A 480 -28.52 59.26 -25.66
CA GLY A 480 -29.48 58.50 -26.47
C GLY A 480 -29.91 57.07 -26.10
N VAL A 481 -29.81 56.58 -24.85
CA VAL A 481 -30.50 55.36 -24.30
C VAL A 481 -30.10 53.98 -24.93
N PRO A 482 -30.32 52.87 -24.21
CA PRO A 482 -29.40 52.16 -23.33
C PRO A 482 -28.51 51.13 -24.08
N ILE A 483 -27.19 51.11 -23.87
CA ILE A 483 -26.40 49.94 -24.30
C ILE A 483 -26.61 48.82 -23.27
N LYS A 484 -27.76 48.16 -23.41
CA LYS A 484 -27.96 46.79 -22.96
C LYS A 484 -27.52 45.88 -24.10
N ASP A 485 -26.24 45.94 -24.43
CA ASP A 485 -25.54 44.90 -25.17
C ASP A 485 -24.30 44.62 -24.36
N MET A 486 -24.45 43.63 -23.48
CA MET A 486 -23.34 42.81 -23.01
C MET A 486 -22.45 42.54 -24.23
N ALA A 487 -21.15 42.76 -24.10
CA ALA A 487 -20.20 42.28 -25.08
C ALA A 487 -20.58 40.82 -25.34
N ALA A 488 -21.09 40.55 -26.54
CA ALA A 488 -21.47 39.20 -26.90
C ALA A 488 -20.20 38.37 -26.79
N PRO A 489 -20.24 37.22 -26.10
CA PRO A 489 -19.07 36.38 -26.00
C PRO A 489 -18.55 36.07 -27.41
N VAL A 490 -17.25 36.24 -27.59
CA VAL A 490 -16.59 36.06 -28.88
C VAL A 490 -15.92 34.69 -28.83
N PRO A 491 -16.35 33.72 -29.67
CA PRO A 491 -15.74 32.40 -29.68
C PRO A 491 -14.24 32.50 -29.95
N GLY A 492 -13.42 32.15 -28.96
CA GLY A 492 -11.95 32.17 -29.05
C GLY A 492 -11.24 33.39 -28.43
N MET A 493 -11.92 34.22 -27.63
CA MET A 493 -11.23 35.17 -26.75
C MET A 493 -10.67 34.45 -25.51
N PRO A 494 -9.48 34.82 -25.01
CA PRO A 494 -8.99 34.30 -23.72
C PRO A 494 -9.81 34.87 -22.56
N GLU A 495 -10.28 34.00 -21.66
CA GLU A 495 -10.95 34.38 -20.41
C GLU A 495 -10.13 35.38 -19.58
N VAL A 496 -10.82 36.34 -18.95
CA VAL A 496 -10.26 37.33 -18.04
C VAL A 496 -10.94 37.17 -16.69
N CYS A 497 -10.17 37.11 -15.60
CA CYS A 497 -10.71 37.05 -14.24
C CYS A 497 -11.54 38.30 -13.89
N ASN A 498 -12.82 38.27 -14.24
CA ASN A 498 -13.75 39.39 -14.11
C ASN A 498 -15.15 38.95 -13.65
N GLY A 499 -15.37 37.64 -13.48
CA GLY A 499 -16.65 37.08 -13.06
C GLY A 499 -17.67 36.97 -14.19
N ALA A 500 -17.23 37.02 -15.45
CA ALA A 500 -18.04 36.81 -16.65
C ALA A 500 -17.55 35.59 -17.44
N ASP A 501 -18.40 35.15 -18.37
CA ASP A 501 -18.11 34.14 -19.38
C ASP A 501 -17.67 34.91 -20.64
N ASP A 502 -16.35 35.10 -20.82
CA ASP A 502 -15.82 35.99 -21.85
C ASP A 502 -15.82 35.32 -23.25
N ASP A 503 -15.68 33.99 -23.31
CA ASP A 503 -15.64 33.20 -24.55
C ASP A 503 -17.02 32.61 -24.96
N GLY A 504 -18.01 32.63 -24.06
CA GLY A 504 -19.40 32.22 -24.29
C GLY A 504 -19.66 30.74 -24.22
N ASN A 505 -18.77 29.99 -23.59
CA ASN A 505 -18.90 28.55 -23.45
C ASN A 505 -19.85 28.14 -22.30
N GLY A 506 -20.39 29.11 -21.56
CA GLY A 506 -21.32 28.91 -20.44
C GLY A 506 -20.64 28.71 -19.10
N GLN A 507 -19.32 28.90 -19.02
CA GLN A 507 -18.53 28.83 -17.80
C GLN A 507 -17.93 30.21 -17.51
N ILE A 508 -17.67 30.49 -16.23
CA ILE A 508 -17.16 31.79 -15.77
C ILE A 508 -15.74 31.56 -15.28
N ASP A 509 -14.78 32.31 -15.84
CA ASP A 509 -13.36 32.31 -15.49
C ASP A 509 -12.70 30.90 -15.45
N GLU A 510 -13.06 29.96 -16.34
CA GLU A 510 -12.73 28.52 -16.23
C GLU A 510 -11.28 28.14 -16.58
N ILE A 511 -10.50 29.04 -17.17
CA ILE A 511 -9.06 28.81 -17.37
C ILE A 511 -8.25 29.16 -16.10
N PHE A 512 -8.87 29.78 -15.11
CA PHE A 512 -8.25 30.15 -13.84
C PHE A 512 -8.50 29.10 -12.76
N LEU A 513 -7.80 29.23 -11.63
CA LEU A 513 -7.89 28.27 -10.53
C LEU A 513 -9.30 28.22 -9.89
N CYS A 514 -10.04 29.32 -9.93
CA CYS A 514 -11.42 29.41 -9.44
C CYS A 514 -12.23 30.53 -10.12
N PRO A 515 -13.58 30.46 -10.11
CA PRO A 515 -14.43 31.55 -10.59
C PRO A 515 -14.48 32.70 -9.59
N LEU A 516 -14.36 33.96 -10.05
CA LEU A 516 -14.27 35.12 -9.18
C LEU A 516 -15.47 35.20 -8.22
N GLY A 517 -15.18 35.35 -6.91
CA GLY A 517 -16.20 35.45 -5.86
C GLY A 517 -16.86 34.13 -5.44
N LYS A 518 -16.49 32.97 -6.02
CA LYS A 518 -16.96 31.66 -5.51
C LYS A 518 -16.38 31.37 -4.12
N HIS A 519 -17.19 30.72 -3.28
CA HIS A 519 -16.77 30.05 -2.05
C HIS A 519 -16.63 28.55 -2.36
N GLY A 520 -15.53 27.89 -1.99
CA GLY A 520 -15.45 26.45 -2.25
C GLY A 520 -14.11 25.74 -2.05
N ALA A 521 -12.99 26.44 -1.92
CA ALA A 521 -11.76 25.77 -1.48
C ALA A 521 -11.79 25.58 0.04
N ASN A 522 -11.99 24.34 0.47
CA ASN A 522 -11.82 23.94 1.86
C ASN A 522 -10.38 24.26 2.30
N CYS A 523 -10.27 24.83 3.48
CA CYS A 523 -9.00 25.17 4.11
C CYS A 523 -9.09 24.89 5.60
N VAL A 524 -7.96 24.87 6.28
CA VAL A 524 -7.90 24.79 7.74
C VAL A 524 -7.72 26.20 8.28
N THR A 525 -8.58 26.60 9.20
CA THR A 525 -8.52 27.90 9.88
C THR A 525 -7.36 27.94 10.87
N VAL A 526 -7.08 29.12 11.44
CA VAL A 526 -5.99 29.29 12.43
C VAL A 526 -6.20 28.46 13.70
N CYS A 527 -7.44 28.06 14.00
CA CYS A 527 -7.77 27.22 15.15
C CYS A 527 -7.81 25.71 14.82
N GLY A 528 -7.60 25.32 13.56
CA GLY A 528 -7.60 23.92 13.16
C GLY A 528 -8.96 23.39 12.66
N ALA A 529 -10.00 24.21 12.67
CA ALA A 529 -11.31 23.86 12.11
C ALA A 529 -11.35 23.96 10.58
N ASN A 530 -12.33 23.31 9.97
CA ASN A 530 -12.58 23.47 8.53
C ASN A 530 -13.08 24.89 8.26
N GLY A 531 -12.63 25.48 7.17
CA GLY A 531 -13.10 26.77 6.68
C GLY A 531 -13.12 26.79 5.15
N TYR A 532 -13.45 27.95 4.58
CA TYR A 532 -13.49 28.15 3.15
C TYR A 532 -12.67 29.37 2.71
N ARG A 533 -12.14 29.31 1.49
CA ARG A 533 -11.51 30.46 0.81
C ARG A 533 -12.47 31.05 -0.20
N VAL A 534 -12.29 32.34 -0.47
CA VAL A 534 -13.03 33.11 -1.46
C VAL A 534 -12.12 33.35 -2.66
N CYS A 535 -12.62 33.15 -3.87
CA CYS A 535 -11.84 33.44 -5.08
C CYS A 535 -11.70 34.97 -5.29
N GLN A 536 -10.48 35.46 -5.49
CA GLN A 536 -10.17 36.90 -5.53
C GLN A 536 -9.50 37.36 -6.83
N ALA A 537 -9.84 38.58 -7.25
CA ALA A 537 -9.20 39.30 -8.35
C ALA A 537 -7.82 39.83 -7.92
N PRO A 538 -6.87 40.08 -8.85
CA PRO A 538 -7.02 40.05 -10.32
C PRO A 538 -6.71 38.70 -10.98
N ASN A 539 -6.27 37.69 -10.22
CA ASN A 539 -5.74 36.45 -10.78
C ASN A 539 -6.68 35.24 -10.68
N CYS A 540 -7.84 35.40 -10.04
CA CYS A 540 -8.78 34.29 -9.78
C CYS A 540 -8.10 33.15 -9.02
N ASP A 541 -7.40 33.56 -7.96
CA ASP A 541 -6.76 32.69 -6.98
C ASP A 541 -7.60 32.64 -5.70
N TRP A 542 -7.55 31.53 -4.98
CA TRP A 542 -8.16 31.43 -3.67
C TRP A 542 -7.47 32.36 -2.66
N SER A 543 -8.26 33.12 -1.89
CA SER A 543 -7.77 34.00 -0.84
C SER A 543 -6.79 33.28 0.09
N LEU A 544 -5.69 33.95 0.46
CA LEU A 544 -4.74 33.41 1.43
C LEU A 544 -5.39 33.21 2.82
N ASN A 545 -6.38 34.04 3.15
CA ASN A 545 -7.14 33.93 4.38
C ASN A 545 -8.20 32.84 4.26
N CYS A 546 -8.25 31.96 5.26
CA CYS A 546 -9.28 30.95 5.45
C CYS A 546 -10.39 31.55 6.34
N HIS A 547 -11.62 31.58 5.84
CA HIS A 547 -12.77 32.03 6.62
C HIS A 547 -13.40 30.85 7.36
N PRO A 548 -13.69 30.97 8.67
CA PRO A 548 -14.32 29.89 9.41
C PRO A 548 -15.76 29.63 8.96
N PHE A 549 -16.23 28.41 9.19
CA PHE A 549 -17.64 28.08 9.03
C PHE A 549 -18.45 28.59 10.23
N THR A 550 -19.78 28.56 10.13
CA THR A 550 -20.66 28.80 11.27
C THR A 550 -20.67 27.58 12.19
N GLU A 551 -20.79 27.80 13.49
CA GLU A 551 -20.72 26.78 14.53
C GLU A 551 -21.68 25.58 14.33
N THR A 552 -21.15 24.36 14.42
CA THR A 552 -21.91 23.10 14.42
C THR A 552 -21.96 22.53 15.85
N CYS A 553 -23.06 22.80 16.53
CA CYS A 553 -23.20 22.63 17.99
C CYS A 553 -23.20 21.20 18.58
N ASP A 554 -22.79 20.18 17.84
CA ASP A 554 -22.76 18.79 18.27
C ASP A 554 -21.58 17.97 17.73
N ASN A 555 -20.54 18.64 17.23
CA ASN A 555 -19.41 18.00 16.56
C ASN A 555 -18.10 18.01 17.36
N THR A 556 -18.10 18.58 18.57
CA THR A 556 -16.95 18.68 19.50
C THR A 556 -15.77 19.51 18.97
N ILE A 557 -16.01 20.37 17.99
CA ILE A 557 -15.04 21.24 17.34
C ILE A 557 -15.51 22.70 17.51
N ASP A 558 -14.55 23.62 17.63
CA ASP A 558 -14.77 25.09 17.58
C ASP A 558 -14.73 25.50 16.10
N ASP A 559 -15.87 25.43 15.40
CA ASP A 559 -15.92 25.61 13.94
C ASP A 559 -15.76 27.06 13.52
N ASP A 560 -16.14 27.99 14.40
CA ASP A 560 -16.08 29.43 14.15
C ASP A 560 -14.80 30.12 14.66
N CYS A 561 -13.97 29.38 15.40
CA CYS A 561 -12.68 29.77 16.00
C CYS A 561 -12.79 30.85 17.08
N ASP A 562 -13.88 30.92 17.84
CA ASP A 562 -14.02 31.88 18.93
C ASP A 562 -13.47 31.38 20.29
N GLY A 563 -12.97 30.14 20.32
CA GLY A 563 -12.38 29.49 21.48
C GLY A 563 -13.38 28.71 22.34
N LYS A 564 -14.61 28.52 21.88
CA LYS A 564 -15.66 27.74 22.55
C LYS A 564 -16.09 26.59 21.64
N VAL A 565 -16.56 25.50 22.24
CA VAL A 565 -16.92 24.27 21.53
C VAL A 565 -18.34 23.89 21.89
N ASP A 566 -19.18 23.62 20.90
CA ASP A 566 -20.55 23.10 21.06
C ASP A 566 -21.35 23.88 22.13
N CYS A 567 -21.80 23.20 23.20
CA CYS A 567 -22.60 23.77 24.26
C CYS A 567 -21.84 24.73 25.19
N ALA A 568 -20.53 24.84 25.04
CA ALA A 568 -19.76 25.91 25.66
C ALA A 568 -19.83 27.21 24.83
N ASP A 569 -20.25 27.14 23.56
CA ASP A 569 -20.47 28.27 22.67
C ASP A 569 -21.83 28.95 22.92
N ALA A 570 -21.81 30.28 22.96
CA ALA A 570 -22.99 31.13 23.08
C ALA A 570 -23.92 31.02 21.86
N ASP A 571 -23.36 30.80 20.66
CA ASP A 571 -24.12 30.65 19.43
C ASP A 571 -24.90 29.32 19.38
N CYS A 572 -24.52 28.37 20.24
CA CYS A 572 -25.12 27.05 20.38
C CYS A 572 -26.15 26.90 21.51
N LEU A 573 -26.41 27.95 22.29
CA LEU A 573 -27.35 27.89 23.42
C LEU A 573 -28.79 27.54 23.01
N ALA A 574 -29.19 27.84 21.78
CA ALA A 574 -30.49 27.49 21.23
C ALA A 574 -30.53 26.08 20.59
N SER A 575 -29.37 25.41 20.44
CA SER A 575 -29.27 24.10 19.81
C SER A 575 -29.93 23.00 20.65
N PRO A 576 -30.73 22.10 20.04
CA PRO A 576 -31.29 20.94 20.74
C PRO A 576 -30.26 20.03 21.42
N ALA A 577 -29.02 20.00 20.91
CA ALA A 577 -27.91 19.24 21.48
C ALA A 577 -27.56 19.69 22.91
N CYS A 578 -27.76 20.99 23.20
CA CYS A 578 -27.36 21.64 24.44
C CYS A 578 -28.49 21.79 25.47
N GLN A 579 -29.65 21.18 25.22
CA GLN A 579 -30.87 21.36 26.02
C GLN A 579 -31.24 20.16 26.91
N LYS A 580 -30.36 19.18 27.15
CA LYS A 580 -30.70 18.00 27.98
C LYS A 580 -30.23 18.10 29.45
N PRO A 581 -31.07 17.76 30.45
CA PRO A 581 -30.66 17.69 31.85
C PRO A 581 -29.82 16.44 32.13
N VAL A 582 -28.82 16.61 33.00
CA VAL A 582 -27.82 15.62 33.42
C VAL A 582 -28.44 14.56 34.33
N ASP A 583 -28.18 13.27 34.06
CA ASP A 583 -28.31 12.18 35.03
C ASP A 583 -26.92 11.60 35.30
N MET A 584 -26.38 11.86 36.50
CA MET A 584 -25.10 11.33 36.97
C MET A 584 -25.36 10.05 37.77
N GLY A 585 -25.00 8.87 37.24
CA GLY A 585 -25.00 7.65 38.04
C GLY A 585 -24.66 6.35 37.29
N MET A 586 -23.52 5.75 37.66
CA MET A 586 -23.04 4.38 37.40
C MET A 586 -22.38 4.06 36.04
N ASN A 587 -21.04 4.01 36.02
CA ASN A 587 -20.24 2.96 35.37
C ASN A 587 -18.75 3.14 35.70
N GLN A 588 -18.28 2.49 36.78
CA GLN A 588 -16.86 2.17 36.94
C GLN A 588 -16.76 0.64 36.96
N PRO A 589 -15.92 0.02 36.10
CA PRO A 589 -15.82 -1.44 36.03
C PRO A 589 -15.24 -2.01 37.35
N PRO A 590 -15.62 -3.24 37.75
CA PRO A 590 -15.23 -3.85 39.02
C PRO A 590 -13.70 -4.07 39.11
N GLY A 591 -13.15 -4.08 40.33
CA GLY A 591 -11.76 -4.46 40.56
C GLY A 591 -11.51 -5.95 40.27
N ILE A 592 -10.35 -6.26 39.70
CA ILE A 592 -9.97 -7.62 39.27
C ILE A 592 -8.63 -8.01 39.90
N ARG A 593 -8.51 -9.28 40.30
CA ARG A 593 -7.26 -9.92 40.66
C ARG A 593 -6.69 -10.65 39.46
N TYR A 594 -5.46 -10.29 39.14
CA TYR A 594 -4.64 -10.82 38.07
C TYR A 594 -3.60 -11.74 38.68
N GLU A 595 -3.69 -13.02 38.38
CA GLU A 595 -2.71 -14.02 38.76
C GLU A 595 -2.15 -14.65 37.49
N PHE A 596 -0.83 -14.75 37.36
CA PHE A 596 -0.21 -15.43 36.24
C PHE A 596 0.98 -16.28 36.69
N ARG A 597 1.32 -17.31 35.90
CA ARG A 597 2.53 -18.11 36.09
C ARG A 597 3.10 -18.58 34.76
N VAL A 598 4.38 -18.91 34.77
CA VAL A 598 5.07 -19.50 33.61
C VAL A 598 5.29 -20.98 33.87
N LEU A 599 4.90 -21.83 32.91
CA LEU A 599 4.91 -23.29 33.05
C LEU A 599 6.25 -23.93 32.66
N ASP A 600 6.85 -23.50 31.55
CA ASP A 600 8.17 -23.97 31.06
C ASP A 600 8.78 -22.90 30.14
N GLN A 601 10.05 -22.50 30.35
CA GLN A 601 10.73 -21.49 29.54
C GLN A 601 11.27 -22.13 28.23
N PRO A 602 10.77 -21.78 27.04
CA PRO A 602 11.46 -22.12 25.80
C PRO A 602 12.82 -21.40 25.76
N PHE A 603 13.83 -22.00 25.12
CA PHE A 603 15.23 -21.49 25.00
C PHE A 603 15.36 -20.05 24.45
N VAL A 604 14.24 -19.44 24.04
CA VAL A 604 14.11 -18.15 23.36
C VAL A 604 13.74 -17.02 24.32
N TRP A 605 13.06 -17.29 25.45
CA TRP A 605 12.51 -16.26 26.35
C TRP A 605 13.25 -16.15 27.68
N GLN A 606 13.48 -14.93 28.15
CA GLN A 606 14.11 -14.64 29.44
C GLN A 606 13.19 -13.75 30.28
N ALA A 607 12.89 -14.17 31.51
CA ALA A 607 12.10 -13.38 32.46
C ALA A 607 12.99 -12.48 33.31
N ASN A 608 12.56 -11.23 33.52
CA ASN A 608 13.22 -10.30 34.44
C ASN A 608 12.26 -9.97 35.61
N GLU A 609 12.46 -10.61 36.76
CA GLU A 609 11.74 -10.24 37.98
C GLU A 609 12.20 -8.90 38.55
N PRO A 610 11.31 -8.12 39.20
CA PRO A 610 9.92 -8.44 39.54
C PRO A 610 8.94 -8.23 38.38
N TYR A 611 7.88 -9.03 38.30
CA TYR A 611 6.84 -8.87 37.28
C TYR A 611 5.95 -7.64 37.53
N VAL A 612 5.52 -6.99 36.45
CA VAL A 612 4.73 -5.76 36.44
C VAL A 612 3.58 -5.93 35.44
N LEU A 613 2.37 -5.60 35.89
CA LEU A 613 1.16 -5.55 35.08
C LEU A 613 1.07 -4.17 34.43
N TYR A 614 0.65 -4.11 33.17
CA TYR A 614 0.51 -2.87 32.42
C TYR A 614 -0.88 -2.78 31.78
N ASP A 615 -1.36 -1.57 31.53
CA ASP A 615 -2.61 -1.31 30.81
C ASP A 615 -2.42 -1.15 29.29
N GLU A 616 -3.51 -0.85 28.57
CA GLU A 616 -3.54 -0.62 27.12
C GLU A 616 -2.64 0.53 26.64
N GLY A 617 -2.28 1.46 27.54
CA GLY A 617 -1.36 2.57 27.29
C GLY A 617 0.08 2.31 27.73
N TRP A 618 0.43 1.05 28.03
CA TRP A 618 1.73 0.63 28.56
C TRP A 618 2.12 1.31 29.89
N GLN A 619 1.13 1.77 30.66
CA GLN A 619 1.37 2.34 31.98
C GLN A 619 1.38 1.22 33.03
N ALA A 620 2.40 1.22 33.89
CA ALA A 620 2.53 0.23 34.95
C ALA A 620 1.40 0.38 35.99
N VAL A 621 0.69 -0.71 36.25
CA VAL A 621 -0.48 -0.76 37.11
C VAL A 621 -0.04 -0.93 38.56
N ASN A 622 -0.57 -0.08 39.45
CA ASN A 622 -0.33 -0.20 40.88
C ASN A 622 -1.18 -1.31 41.52
N CYS A 623 -0.53 -2.36 42.00
CA CYS A 623 -1.14 -3.49 42.67
C CYS A 623 -1.53 -3.11 44.11
N GLN A 624 -2.81 -3.21 44.44
CA GLN A 624 -3.33 -2.87 45.77
C GLN A 624 -2.78 -3.78 46.87
N ASN A 625 -2.53 -5.05 46.55
CA ASN A 625 -1.97 -6.03 47.49
C ASN A 625 -0.51 -5.74 47.89
N THR A 626 0.28 -5.11 47.01
CA THR A 626 1.69 -4.78 47.31
C THR A 626 1.92 -3.29 47.56
N GLY A 627 0.97 -2.42 47.22
CA GLY A 627 1.13 -0.97 47.28
C GLY A 627 2.16 -0.44 46.28
N SER A 628 2.50 -1.20 45.24
CA SER A 628 3.51 -0.87 44.24
C SER A 628 3.13 -1.44 42.87
N THR A 629 3.92 -1.14 41.83
CA THR A 629 3.76 -1.75 40.50
C THR A 629 4.25 -3.19 40.42
N LYS A 630 4.89 -3.71 41.47
CA LYS A 630 5.43 -5.07 41.52
C LYS A 630 4.34 -6.06 41.93
N MET A 631 4.21 -7.14 41.16
CA MET A 631 3.33 -8.25 41.51
C MET A 631 3.91 -9.05 42.68
N GLU A 632 3.03 -9.56 43.54
CA GLU A 632 3.36 -10.38 44.71
C GLU A 632 3.70 -11.81 44.27
N ALA A 633 4.86 -12.32 44.64
CA ALA A 633 5.21 -13.73 44.40
C ALA A 633 4.45 -14.66 45.36
N MET A 634 3.87 -15.71 44.80
CA MET A 634 3.07 -16.71 45.50
C MET A 634 3.66 -18.12 45.33
N ALA A 635 3.12 -19.10 46.07
CA ALA A 635 3.52 -20.50 45.94
C ALA A 635 3.29 -21.03 44.51
N ASN A 636 4.10 -22.02 44.09
CA ASN A 636 4.06 -22.62 42.74
C ASN A 636 4.29 -21.62 41.60
N HIS A 637 5.12 -20.61 41.83
CA HIS A 637 5.54 -19.59 40.84
C HIS A 637 4.39 -18.77 40.26
N TRP A 638 3.32 -18.58 41.03
CA TRP A 638 2.26 -17.63 40.70
C TRP A 638 2.68 -16.22 41.12
N TYR A 639 2.24 -15.21 40.37
CA TYR A 639 2.42 -13.80 40.70
C TYR A 639 1.08 -13.10 40.67
N ARG A 640 0.82 -12.25 41.65
CA ARG A 640 -0.50 -11.64 41.88
C ARG A 640 -0.48 -10.13 41.93
N CYS A 641 -1.44 -9.52 41.26
CA CYS A 641 -1.77 -8.11 41.33
C CYS A 641 -3.28 -7.94 41.52
N ASP A 642 -3.69 -7.29 42.60
CA ASP A 642 -5.09 -6.87 42.79
C ASP A 642 -5.23 -5.45 42.23
N ALA A 643 -5.89 -5.29 41.07
CA ALA A 643 -6.10 -3.99 40.44
C ALA A 643 -7.45 -3.38 40.86
N LYS A 644 -7.47 -2.05 41.01
CA LYS A 644 -8.65 -1.31 41.47
C LYS A 644 -9.78 -1.26 40.43
N VAL A 645 -9.42 -1.27 39.16
CA VAL A 645 -10.33 -1.28 38.00
C VAL A 645 -9.94 -2.44 37.09
N ALA A 646 -10.92 -2.95 36.34
CA ALA A 646 -10.66 -3.90 35.29
C ALA A 646 -9.81 -3.26 34.19
N ILE A 647 -8.78 -3.98 33.78
CA ILE A 647 -7.92 -3.68 32.64
C ILE A 647 -7.73 -4.93 31.78
N ASP A 648 -7.40 -4.72 30.52
CA ASP A 648 -7.02 -5.80 29.64
C ASP A 648 -5.63 -6.36 30.05
N PRO A 649 -5.53 -7.67 30.36
CA PRO A 649 -4.35 -8.23 31.03
C PRO A 649 -3.11 -8.29 30.14
N PHE A 650 -2.04 -7.61 30.56
CA PHE A 650 -0.74 -7.65 29.90
C PHE A 650 0.42 -7.54 30.93
N VAL A 651 1.41 -8.45 30.84
CA VAL A 651 2.66 -8.42 31.65
C VAL A 651 3.85 -8.16 30.75
N GLY A 652 4.50 -7.01 30.92
CA GLY A 652 5.60 -6.57 30.08
C GLY A 652 6.96 -6.74 30.75
N ASN A 653 7.35 -7.94 31.19
CA ASN A 653 8.68 -8.21 31.80
C ASN A 653 9.36 -9.50 31.28
N PHE A 654 9.02 -9.97 30.08
CA PHE A 654 9.65 -11.12 29.39
C PHE A 654 10.32 -10.69 28.09
N PHE A 655 11.46 -11.25 27.71
CA PHE A 655 12.11 -10.90 26.43
C PHE A 655 12.59 -12.06 25.56
N SER A 656 12.48 -11.90 24.24
CA SER A 656 13.07 -12.79 23.23
C SER A 656 14.33 -12.17 22.62
N LYS A 657 15.38 -12.98 22.46
CA LYS A 657 16.61 -12.57 21.77
C LYS A 657 16.48 -12.45 20.25
N ALA A 658 15.42 -13.04 19.67
CA ALA A 658 15.16 -13.02 18.24
C ALA A 658 14.20 -11.90 17.82
N HIS A 659 13.71 -11.09 18.77
CA HIS A 659 12.81 -9.97 18.48
C HIS A 659 13.61 -8.70 18.14
N PRO A 660 13.23 -7.97 17.07
CA PRO A 660 14.01 -6.84 16.56
C PRO A 660 13.98 -5.55 17.42
N ASP A 661 13.08 -5.42 18.40
CA ASP A 661 12.94 -4.18 19.19
C ASP A 661 13.88 -4.11 20.42
N TRP A 662 14.89 -3.25 20.34
CA TRP A 662 15.84 -2.95 21.44
C TRP A 662 15.52 -1.64 22.17
N GLY A 663 14.23 -1.27 22.27
CA GLY A 663 13.74 0.04 22.73
C GLY A 663 12.89 0.10 24.00
N PHE A 664 12.83 -0.96 24.81
CA PHE A 664 12.57 -1.01 26.28
C PHE A 664 12.78 -2.48 26.66
N LYS A 665 14.03 -2.96 26.55
CA LYS A 665 14.46 -4.34 26.85
C LYS A 665 13.39 -5.41 26.59
N GLY A 666 12.95 -5.53 25.34
CA GLY A 666 12.27 -6.71 24.80
C GLY A 666 11.04 -7.22 25.54
N ASN A 667 10.27 -6.39 26.25
CA ASN A 667 9.11 -6.83 27.03
C ASN A 667 7.95 -7.33 26.16
N LEU A 668 8.01 -8.58 25.72
CA LEU A 668 6.90 -9.23 25.05
C LEU A 668 5.95 -9.79 26.10
N ALA A 669 4.72 -9.35 25.95
CA ALA A 669 3.55 -9.82 26.63
C ALA A 669 3.48 -11.35 26.60
N THR A 670 2.44 -11.89 27.17
CA THR A 670 1.99 -13.26 26.92
C THR A 670 1.54 -13.49 25.45
N ILE A 671 2.06 -12.69 24.51
CA ILE A 671 1.86 -12.58 23.06
C ILE A 671 3.21 -12.17 22.42
N GLY A 672 3.62 -12.86 21.36
CA GLY A 672 4.70 -12.46 20.45
C GLY A 672 4.16 -11.70 19.24
N ASN A 673 4.89 -10.69 18.78
CA ASN A 673 4.52 -9.87 17.60
C ASN A 673 5.22 -10.36 16.30
N PHE A 674 5.94 -11.49 16.35
CA PHE A 674 6.70 -12.04 15.22
C PHE A 674 6.44 -13.55 15.07
N PRO A 675 6.21 -14.07 13.85
CA PRO A 675 6.15 -13.39 12.55
C PRO A 675 4.78 -12.76 12.23
N GLN A 676 3.82 -12.82 13.15
CA GLN A 676 2.47 -12.25 13.02
C GLN A 676 2.06 -11.57 14.34
N HIS A 677 1.18 -10.57 14.23
CA HIS A 677 0.46 -9.99 15.36
C HIS A 677 -0.31 -11.08 16.12
N CYS A 678 -0.43 -10.94 17.44
CA CYS A 678 -1.21 -11.85 18.28
C CYS A 678 -0.71 -13.32 18.30
N THR A 679 0.60 -13.59 18.40
CA THR A 679 1.11 -14.97 18.56
C THR A 679 1.17 -15.37 20.05
N PRO A 680 0.17 -16.04 20.65
CA PRO A 680 0.19 -16.34 22.09
C PRO A 680 1.36 -17.26 22.47
N THR A 681 1.96 -17.05 23.63
CA THR A 681 2.98 -17.95 24.14
C THR A 681 2.34 -19.10 24.93
N PRO A 682 2.42 -20.36 24.46
CA PRO A 682 1.72 -21.50 25.10
C PRO A 682 2.29 -21.87 26.49
N SER A 683 3.28 -21.13 26.99
CA SER A 683 3.99 -21.37 28.24
C SER A 683 3.50 -20.50 29.41
N VAL A 684 2.43 -19.70 29.24
CA VAL A 684 1.90 -18.82 30.29
C VAL A 684 0.45 -19.14 30.62
N GLU A 685 0.13 -19.23 31.91
CA GLU A 685 -1.23 -19.39 32.41
C GLU A 685 -1.69 -18.16 33.19
N TRP A 686 -2.97 -17.84 33.03
CA TRP A 686 -3.67 -16.78 33.76
C TRP A 686 -4.77 -17.34 34.66
N ARG A 687 -5.01 -16.64 35.76
CA ARG A 687 -6.17 -16.75 36.64
C ARG A 687 -6.71 -15.36 36.91
N LEU A 688 -7.97 -15.13 36.53
CA LEU A 688 -8.63 -13.83 36.68
C LEU A 688 -9.83 -13.98 37.61
N THR A 689 -9.82 -13.21 38.71
CA THR A 689 -10.85 -13.25 39.74
C THR A 689 -11.50 -11.88 39.91
N ASN A 690 -12.82 -11.82 39.82
CA ASN A 690 -13.59 -10.62 40.13
C ASN A 690 -13.51 -10.38 41.65
N LEU A 691 -12.86 -9.29 42.08
CA LEU A 691 -12.61 -9.03 43.51
C LEU A 691 -13.90 -8.77 44.30
N PRO A 692 -14.85 -7.94 43.83
CA PRO A 692 -16.13 -7.73 44.52
C PRO A 692 -16.94 -9.00 44.74
N LYS A 693 -17.01 -9.88 43.73
CA LYS A 693 -17.77 -11.15 43.79
C LYS A 693 -16.94 -12.32 44.35
N ASN A 694 -15.63 -12.13 44.54
CA ASN A 694 -14.63 -13.18 44.83
C ASN A 694 -14.80 -14.42 43.94
N GLN A 695 -15.02 -14.20 42.64
CA GLN A 695 -15.38 -15.24 41.67
C GLN A 695 -14.29 -15.36 40.60
N LEU A 696 -13.69 -16.55 40.49
CA LEU A 696 -12.79 -16.90 39.40
C LEU A 696 -13.63 -17.03 38.12
N PHE A 697 -13.32 -16.21 37.10
CA PHE A 697 -14.04 -16.22 35.82
C PHE A 697 -13.18 -16.67 34.66
N PHE A 698 -11.85 -16.73 34.84
CA PHE A 698 -10.95 -17.31 33.87
C PHE A 698 -9.81 -18.05 34.59
N SER A 699 -9.47 -19.25 34.11
CA SER A 699 -8.27 -19.98 34.49
C SER A 699 -7.86 -20.87 33.33
N GLY A 700 -6.73 -20.58 32.71
CA GLY A 700 -6.30 -21.28 31.51
C GLY A 700 -5.01 -20.74 30.94
N SER A 701 -4.58 -21.34 29.82
CA SER A 701 -3.45 -20.86 29.05
C SER A 701 -3.82 -19.56 28.33
N VAL A 702 -2.83 -18.71 28.09
CA VAL A 702 -3.02 -17.36 27.54
C VAL A 702 -3.56 -17.33 26.10
N ASP A 703 -3.33 -18.38 25.32
CA ASP A 703 -3.91 -18.58 23.97
C ASP A 703 -5.44 -18.68 23.97
N GLN A 704 -6.05 -18.84 25.15
CA GLN A 704 -7.50 -18.89 25.32
C GLN A 704 -8.11 -17.51 25.62
N LEU A 705 -7.29 -16.45 25.80
CA LEU A 705 -7.77 -15.09 25.96
C LEU A 705 -7.94 -14.42 24.58
N PRO A 706 -8.97 -13.57 24.39
CA PRO A 706 -9.14 -12.83 23.15
C PRO A 706 -7.96 -11.88 22.92
N CYS A 707 -7.31 -11.95 21.76
CA CYS A 707 -6.33 -10.94 21.38
C CYS A 707 -7.02 -9.72 20.77
N VAL A 708 -6.59 -8.53 21.17
CA VAL A 708 -7.04 -7.24 20.63
C VAL A 708 -5.82 -6.48 20.12
N THR A 709 -5.96 -5.95 18.91
CA THR A 709 -4.97 -5.12 18.25
C THR A 709 -5.38 -3.65 18.33
N PHE A 710 -4.49 -2.79 18.84
CA PHE A 710 -4.69 -1.35 18.90
C PHE A 710 -3.45 -0.63 18.38
N GLY A 711 -3.50 -0.14 17.13
CA GLY A 711 -2.33 0.42 16.46
C GLY A 711 -1.25 -0.66 16.26
N PRO A 712 0.03 -0.41 16.62
CA PRO A 712 1.11 -1.40 16.50
C PRO A 712 1.20 -2.38 17.69
N TYR A 713 0.28 -2.28 18.66
CA TYR A 713 0.34 -3.04 19.91
C TYR A 713 -0.73 -4.13 19.95
N ASP A 714 -0.34 -5.29 20.48
CA ASP A 714 -1.21 -6.44 20.71
C ASP A 714 -1.30 -6.72 22.21
N PHE A 715 -2.51 -6.89 22.73
CA PHE A 715 -2.76 -7.27 24.13
C PHE A 715 -3.91 -8.26 24.23
N HIS A 716 -4.03 -8.94 25.38
CA HIS A 716 -5.18 -9.80 25.65
C HIS A 716 -6.29 -8.98 26.27
N SER A 717 -7.50 -9.09 25.73
CA SER A 717 -8.68 -8.54 26.37
C SER A 717 -9.24 -9.50 27.42
N LEU A 718 -9.97 -8.95 28.37
CA LEU A 718 -10.73 -9.77 29.32
C LEU A 718 -11.79 -10.59 28.58
N PRO A 719 -11.99 -11.87 28.92
CA PRO A 719 -13.14 -12.61 28.42
C PRO A 719 -14.43 -11.95 28.89
N ALA A 720 -15.47 -12.00 28.06
CA ALA A 720 -16.79 -11.46 28.42
C ALA A 720 -17.25 -12.06 29.76
N TYR A 721 -17.50 -11.20 30.75
CA TYR A 721 -17.98 -11.59 32.08
C TYR A 721 -19.34 -10.94 32.36
N GLU A 722 -20.29 -11.70 32.90
CA GLU A 722 -21.61 -11.22 33.36
C GLU A 722 -21.60 -10.63 34.79
#